data_AF-A0A653EIF3-F1
#
_entry.id   AF-A0A653EIF3-F1
#
_cell.length_a   1.000
_cell.length_b   1.000
_cell.length_c   1.000
_cell.angle_alpha   90.00
_cell.angle_beta   90.00
_cell.angle_gamma   90.00
#
_symmetry.space_group_name_H-M   'P 1'
#
loop_
_entity.id
_entity.type
_entity.pdbx_description
1 polymer ?
#
loop_
_entity_poly.entity_id
_entity_poly.type
_entity_poly.pdbx_seq_one_letter_code
_entity_poly.pdbx_strand_id
1 'polypeptide(L)'
;MSFVSVDPEFLASAAADVDNIGSALSAANAAAKAPTIGVLAAGADEVSAAVASLFSGHAQVYQALSAEAARFHQQFMQALSTAGTTYARAEAANASPLQNLLDGVNAQVQAATGRPLIGNGINGAPGTGQNGTPGGWLIGNGGAGGSGATGANGGAGGTGGAAGLIGNGGAGGAGGSATTGTGGAGGNGGNAGLFGAGGAGGAGGGSIQGAGGTGGSGGNAGTLFGAAGTGGAGGFTQSNTALGGTGGAGGAGGLFSSGGAGGAGGFSEAGTGGTGGAGGTGGMFGPAGTGGVGGESLGGNGGVGGAGGAGGMFGAGGTGGSGGHGATSGGMGGTGGNAGMLSLGAAGGAGGAGGEGVTPGGLGGAGGAGGTGGMFFGDGGAGGNGGFGATNGGKGGTGGNAGMLAGSGGAGGAGGQGGTTAGGNGGAGGSSGMIGDGGNGGSGGAGGTGAGGKGGSGGAGGNGVLIGDGGNGGNGGTGTVPGKAGAGGIGGQLLGLDGFNAPAGTSPVHTMQQQALNAINAPVQALTGRPLIGNGINGTPGTGAAGGDGGWLFGNGGIGGSGAAGATGGPGGNGGTGGILFGSGGAGGAGGPGVTTGGSGGAGGSAFLIGSGGNGGAGGTAVAPAATPGPFTGGAGGAGGNAGALSGAAGTGGAGGGPGKGGTGGAGGTGGLFASGGVGGYGGFGGIAGAGGAGGSGGLFAGGGDGGAGGAGTTTSGTGGAGGNGGMFGAGGTGGVGGFGLSGTGAAGGVGGNSGVFGLGAAGGAGGTGGAVFSGTGGTGGHGGRGGFLFGSGGAGGSGGAGVFGANGGTGGTGGDAGILNGSGGSGGAGGAAGLSPLTNGGAGGAGGRAGLIGDGGDGGAGADGHGGAGGPGGTGGNAVLIGDGGNGGNGGTGTPPGKAGTGGKGGQLLGQDGNIGRQ
;
A
#
# COMPACT_ATOMS: atom_id res chain seq x y z
N MET A 1 5.09 45.75 13.53
CA MET A 1 6.18 45.08 14.29
C MET A 1 6.77 44.02 13.38
N SER A 2 8.08 43.99 13.15
CA SER A 2 8.68 42.93 12.34
C SER A 2 8.76 41.66 13.18
N PHE A 3 8.08 40.61 12.76
CA PHE A 3 8.28 39.28 13.34
C PHE A 3 9.66 38.78 12.90
N VAL A 4 10.52 38.48 13.87
CA VAL A 4 11.75 37.73 13.62
C VAL A 4 11.39 36.26 13.81
N SER A 5 11.30 35.52 12.70
CA SER A 5 11.12 34.06 12.73
C SER A 5 12.47 33.42 12.45
N VAL A 6 13.01 32.71 13.44
CA VAL A 6 14.24 31.94 13.36
C VAL A 6 13.92 30.59 13.94
N ASP A 7 14.16 29.52 13.19
CA ASP A 7 13.89 28.15 13.60
C ASP A 7 15.09 27.62 14.42
N PRO A 8 15.02 27.55 15.77
CA PRO A 8 16.19 27.25 16.59
C PRO A 8 16.76 25.84 16.34
N GLU A 9 15.91 24.92 15.87
CA GLU A 9 16.28 23.56 15.50
C GLU A 9 17.19 23.51 14.27
N PHE A 10 16.98 24.38 13.27
CA PHE A 10 17.88 24.50 12.12
C PHE A 10 19.27 24.99 12.54
N LEU A 11 19.35 25.92 13.50
CA LEU A 11 20.62 26.41 14.04
C LEU A 11 21.36 25.32 14.83
N ALA A 12 20.62 24.46 15.55
CA ALA A 12 21.19 23.32 16.27
C ALA A 12 21.73 22.24 15.32
N SER A 13 20.98 21.91 14.25
CA SER A 13 21.45 20.97 13.21
C SER A 13 22.69 21.50 12.50
N ALA A 14 22.66 22.77 12.07
CA ALA A 14 23.80 23.40 11.39
C ALA A 14 25.04 23.44 12.29
N ALA A 15 24.88 23.65 13.61
CA ALA A 15 25.99 23.56 14.55
C ALA A 15 26.61 22.15 14.59
N ALA A 16 25.78 21.10 14.64
CA ALA A 16 26.27 19.72 14.64
C ALA A 16 27.02 19.36 13.34
N ASP A 17 26.53 19.78 12.18
CA ASP A 17 27.20 19.55 10.90
C ASP A 17 28.55 20.29 10.82
N VAL A 18 28.59 21.53 11.30
CA VAL A 18 29.82 22.33 11.35
C VAL A 18 30.85 21.72 12.30
N ASP A 19 30.43 21.19 13.46
CA ASP A 19 31.32 20.50 14.42
C ASP A 19 31.96 19.23 13.81
N ASN A 20 31.19 18.47 13.03
CA ASN A 20 31.68 17.31 12.29
C ASN A 20 32.75 17.72 11.26
N ILE A 21 32.55 18.82 10.53
CA ILE A 21 33.54 19.37 9.58
C ILE A 21 34.81 19.81 10.31
N GLY A 22 34.68 20.49 11.45
CA GLY A 22 35.82 20.93 12.28
C GLY A 22 36.65 19.76 12.80
N SER A 23 35.99 18.68 13.22
CA SER A 23 36.63 17.44 13.67
C SER A 23 37.41 16.76 12.53
N ALA A 24 36.80 16.67 11.33
CA ALA A 24 37.44 16.09 10.15
C ALA A 24 38.68 16.89 9.69
N LEU A 25 38.57 18.23 9.64
CA LEU A 25 39.69 19.12 9.28
C LEU A 25 40.84 19.04 10.30
N SER A 26 40.52 18.97 11.60
CA SER A 26 41.52 18.85 12.67
C SER A 26 42.28 17.53 12.57
N ALA A 27 41.58 16.43 12.30
CA ALA A 27 42.19 15.12 12.09
C ALA A 27 43.09 15.10 10.84
N ALA A 28 42.65 15.69 9.72
CA ALA A 28 43.42 15.78 8.49
C ALA A 28 44.70 16.62 8.65
N ASN A 29 44.60 17.78 9.31
CA ASN A 29 45.75 18.65 9.56
C ASN A 29 46.77 18.01 10.52
N ALA A 30 46.30 17.23 11.51
CA ALA A 30 47.16 16.47 12.40
C ALA A 30 47.92 15.35 11.66
N ALA A 31 47.22 14.61 10.78
CA ALA A 31 47.82 13.55 9.97
C ALA A 31 48.87 14.10 8.97
N ALA A 32 48.64 15.27 8.38
CA ALA A 32 49.53 15.89 7.41
C ALA A 32 50.80 16.52 8.02
N LYS A 33 50.83 16.74 9.33
CA LYS A 33 51.88 17.52 10.01
C LYS A 33 53.28 16.91 9.90
N ALA A 34 53.43 15.63 10.24
CA ALA A 34 54.73 14.95 10.20
C ALA A 34 55.33 14.83 8.78
N PRO A 35 54.60 14.37 7.74
CA PRO A 35 55.17 14.21 6.41
C PRO A 35 55.48 15.53 5.70
N THR A 36 54.81 16.63 6.06
CA THR A 36 55.03 17.95 5.42
C THR A 36 56.12 18.78 6.08
N ILE A 37 56.39 18.57 7.37
CA ILE A 37 57.51 19.22 8.07
C ILE A 37 58.82 18.44 7.85
N GLY A 38 58.74 17.12 7.69
CA GLY A 38 59.89 16.23 7.52
C GLY A 38 60.37 16.03 6.08
N VAL A 39 60.22 17.02 5.18
CA VAL A 39 60.68 16.91 3.79
C VAL A 39 62.21 16.83 3.77
N LEU A 40 62.74 15.76 3.19
CA LEU A 40 64.19 15.54 3.04
C LEU A 40 64.68 16.12 1.72
N ALA A 41 65.93 16.59 1.70
CA ALA A 41 66.59 17.04 0.48
C ALA A 41 66.73 15.85 -0.50
N ALA A 42 66.37 16.06 -1.78
CA ALA A 42 66.43 15.02 -2.81
C ALA A 42 67.86 14.64 -3.21
N GLY A 43 68.83 15.54 -2.98
CA GLY A 43 70.26 15.36 -3.18
C GLY A 43 71.07 16.11 -2.12
N ALA A 44 72.38 15.91 -2.10
CA ALA A 44 73.30 16.57 -1.16
C ALA A 44 73.66 18.01 -1.57
N ASP A 45 73.07 18.52 -2.66
CA ASP A 45 73.30 19.87 -3.16
C ASP A 45 72.49 20.92 -2.37
N GLU A 46 73.00 22.15 -2.39
CA GLU A 46 72.43 23.27 -1.67
C GLU A 46 71.03 23.67 -2.17
N VAL A 47 70.70 23.39 -3.45
CA VAL A 47 69.37 23.67 -4.01
C VAL A 47 68.34 22.71 -3.43
N SER A 48 68.64 21.42 -3.37
CA SER A 48 67.81 20.41 -2.72
C SER A 48 67.58 20.69 -1.23
N ALA A 49 68.63 21.13 -0.52
CA ALA A 49 68.52 21.53 0.89
C ALA A 49 67.66 22.79 1.09
N ALA A 50 67.84 23.80 0.24
CA ALA A 50 67.04 25.04 0.29
C ALA A 50 65.57 24.80 -0.04
N VAL A 51 65.27 23.95 -1.02
CA VAL A 51 63.90 23.57 -1.41
C VAL A 51 63.22 22.77 -0.30
N ALA A 52 63.91 21.80 0.33
CA ALA A 52 63.38 21.09 1.49
C ALA A 52 63.09 22.03 2.67
N SER A 53 64.00 22.96 2.97
CA SER A 53 63.82 23.99 4.00
C SER A 53 62.64 24.91 3.71
N LEU A 54 62.44 25.33 2.45
CA LEU A 54 61.29 26.13 2.05
C LEU A 54 59.97 25.40 2.27
N PHE A 55 59.88 24.14 1.86
CA PHE A 55 58.66 23.34 2.05
C PHE A 55 58.37 23.05 3.53
N SER A 56 59.39 22.69 4.31
CA SER A 56 59.26 22.51 5.77
C SER A 56 58.86 23.81 6.47
N GLY A 57 59.42 24.95 6.06
CA GLY A 57 59.06 26.28 6.58
C GLY A 57 57.62 26.67 6.22
N HIS A 58 57.19 26.41 4.99
CA HIS A 58 55.81 26.63 4.55
C HIS A 58 54.81 25.75 5.32
N ALA A 59 55.15 24.48 5.55
CA ALA A 59 54.34 23.56 6.34
C ALA A 59 54.18 24.03 7.81
N GLN A 60 55.23 24.58 8.42
CA GLN A 60 55.15 25.16 9.77
C GLN A 60 54.20 26.37 9.82
N VAL A 61 54.24 27.25 8.81
CA VAL A 61 53.31 28.38 8.69
C VAL A 61 51.87 27.91 8.48
N TYR A 62 51.65 26.91 7.61
CA TYR A 62 50.34 26.31 7.39
C TYR A 62 49.75 25.70 8.67
N GLN A 63 50.58 25.04 9.49
CA GLN A 63 50.16 24.46 10.77
C GLN A 63 49.79 25.54 11.80
N ALA A 64 50.52 26.65 11.83
CA ALA A 64 50.17 27.80 12.68
C ALA A 64 48.82 28.43 12.27
N LEU A 65 48.61 28.62 10.97
CA LEU A 65 47.35 29.13 10.42
C LEU A 65 46.17 28.18 10.68
N SER A 66 46.39 26.86 10.55
CA SER A 66 45.37 25.85 10.82
C SER A 66 44.93 25.83 12.29
N ALA A 67 45.85 26.11 13.22
CA ALA A 67 45.54 26.25 14.65
C ALA A 67 44.73 27.52 14.95
N GLU A 68 44.97 28.61 14.20
CA GLU A 68 44.17 29.84 14.28
C GLU A 68 42.77 29.65 13.70
N ALA A 69 42.64 28.96 12.57
CA ALA A 69 41.36 28.56 12.00
C ALA A 69 40.52 27.67 12.93
N ALA A 70 41.17 26.76 13.66
CA ALA A 70 40.49 25.93 14.66
C ALA A 70 39.92 26.76 15.83
N ARG A 71 40.62 27.80 16.27
CA ARG A 71 40.09 28.73 17.30
C ARG A 71 38.92 29.55 16.79
N PHE A 72 39.00 30.05 15.55
CA PHE A 72 37.87 30.74 14.92
C PHE A 72 36.65 29.82 14.82
N HIS A 73 36.85 28.56 14.41
CA HIS A 73 35.78 27.55 14.35
C HIS A 73 35.10 27.34 15.71
N GLN A 74 35.87 27.22 16.79
CA GLN A 74 35.33 27.10 18.15
C GLN A 74 34.50 28.33 18.58
N GLN A 75 34.98 29.53 18.27
CA GLN A 75 34.26 30.77 18.57
C GLN A 75 32.96 30.88 17.76
N PHE A 76 32.99 30.48 16.49
CA PHE A 76 31.81 30.43 15.62
C PHE A 76 30.75 29.45 16.16
N MET A 77 31.17 28.25 16.55
CA MET A 77 30.29 27.24 17.17
C MET A 77 29.66 27.73 18.47
N GLN A 78 30.44 28.39 19.33
CA GLN A 78 29.95 28.95 20.58
C GLN A 78 28.94 30.07 20.34
N ALA A 79 29.19 30.95 19.36
CA ALA A 79 28.26 32.01 18.97
C ALA A 79 26.95 31.46 18.39
N LEU A 80 27.03 30.42 17.53
CA LEU A 80 25.87 29.78 16.91
C LEU A 80 24.97 29.09 17.93
N SER A 81 25.56 28.35 18.88
CA SER A 81 24.83 27.73 20.00
C SER A 81 24.19 28.76 20.93
N THR A 82 24.91 29.85 21.22
CA THR A 82 24.38 30.96 22.02
C THR A 82 23.22 31.67 21.32
N ALA A 83 23.30 31.87 20.01
CA ALA A 83 22.21 32.42 19.22
C ALA A 83 20.98 31.51 19.26
N GLY A 84 21.14 30.21 19.00
CA GLY A 84 20.04 29.23 19.06
C GLY A 84 19.32 29.21 20.41
N THR A 85 20.07 29.21 21.51
CA THR A 85 19.48 29.27 22.87
C THR A 85 18.81 30.61 23.20
N THR A 86 19.31 31.72 22.66
CA THR A 86 18.72 33.05 22.85
C THR A 86 17.39 33.17 22.09
N TYR A 87 17.32 32.66 20.86
CA TYR A 87 16.06 32.61 20.10
C TYR A 87 15.04 31.70 20.79
N ALA A 88 15.44 30.51 21.25
CA ALA A 88 14.54 29.62 21.99
C ALA A 88 14.01 30.24 23.30
N ARG A 89 14.83 31.02 24.03
CA ARG A 89 14.39 31.74 25.24
C ARG A 89 13.42 32.87 24.92
N ALA A 90 13.63 33.59 23.82
CA ALA A 90 12.72 34.64 23.38
C ALA A 90 11.34 34.04 23.01
N GLU A 91 11.32 32.87 22.37
CA GLU A 91 10.08 32.13 22.09
C GLU A 91 9.37 31.69 23.38
N ALA A 92 10.10 31.10 24.33
CA ALA A 92 9.53 30.67 25.61
C ALA A 92 8.96 31.83 26.44
N ALA A 93 9.64 32.99 26.46
CA ALA A 93 9.16 34.17 27.16
C ALA A 93 7.84 34.69 26.56
N ASN A 94 7.72 34.65 25.23
CA ASN A 94 6.53 35.08 24.51
C ASN A 94 5.36 34.08 24.62
N ALA A 95 5.63 32.78 24.78
CA ALA A 95 4.60 31.75 24.96
C ALA A 95 4.05 31.65 26.40
N SER A 96 4.86 32.03 27.41
CA SER A 96 4.51 31.85 28.83
C SER A 96 3.17 32.48 29.29
N PRO A 97 2.72 33.66 28.80
CA PRO A 97 1.44 34.22 29.22
C PRO A 97 0.23 33.46 28.64
N LEU A 98 0.37 32.92 27.42
CA LEU A 98 -0.67 32.12 26.76
C LEU A 98 -0.83 30.77 27.48
N GLN A 99 0.27 30.12 27.86
CA GLN A 99 0.23 28.85 28.60
C GLN A 99 -0.50 28.98 29.95
N ASN A 100 -0.21 30.03 30.73
CA ASN A 100 -0.86 30.24 32.02
C ASN A 100 -2.38 30.44 31.90
N LEU A 101 -2.83 31.11 30.83
CA LEU A 101 -4.26 31.27 30.55
C LEU A 101 -4.92 29.93 30.21
N LEU A 102 -4.27 29.11 29.39
CA LEU A 102 -4.75 27.78 29.00
C LEU A 102 -4.87 26.86 30.21
N ASP A 103 -3.86 26.83 31.08
CA ASP A 103 -3.87 26.02 32.29
C ASP A 103 -5.01 26.44 33.23
N GLY A 104 -5.27 27.74 33.37
CA GLY A 104 -6.38 28.26 34.16
C GLY A 104 -7.76 27.84 33.64
N VAL A 105 -7.99 27.95 32.33
CA VAL A 105 -9.25 27.51 31.70
C VAL A 105 -9.41 25.99 31.79
N ASN A 106 -8.35 25.24 31.53
CA ASN A 106 -8.35 23.79 31.63
C ASN A 106 -8.66 23.31 33.05
N ALA A 107 -8.09 23.94 34.08
CA ALA A 107 -8.35 23.59 35.46
C ALA A 107 -9.84 23.70 35.83
N GLN A 108 -10.53 24.73 35.32
CA GLN A 108 -11.96 24.92 35.53
C GLN A 108 -12.78 23.81 34.85
N VAL A 109 -12.48 23.47 33.59
CA VAL A 109 -13.20 22.41 32.85
C VAL A 109 -12.89 21.02 33.38
N GLN A 110 -11.63 20.76 33.76
CA GLN A 110 -11.20 19.52 34.41
C GLN A 110 -11.90 19.32 35.76
N ALA A 111 -12.01 20.38 36.58
CA ALA A 111 -12.72 20.31 37.86
C ALA A 111 -14.23 20.06 37.67
N ALA A 112 -14.82 20.63 36.62
CA ALA A 112 -16.25 20.49 36.35
C ALA A 112 -16.64 19.16 35.68
N THR A 113 -15.78 18.61 34.80
CA THR A 113 -16.14 17.49 33.92
C THR A 113 -15.23 16.26 34.06
N GLY A 114 -14.13 16.37 34.80
CA GLY A 114 -13.12 15.31 34.91
C GLY A 114 -12.23 15.14 33.67
N ARG A 115 -12.34 16.03 32.68
CA ARG A 115 -11.61 16.00 31.41
C ARG A 115 -11.23 17.44 30.98
N PRO A 116 -10.03 17.68 30.44
CA PRO A 116 -9.62 19.05 30.13
C PRO A 116 -10.36 19.55 28.89
N LEU A 117 -10.34 20.86 28.65
CA LEU A 117 -10.89 21.43 27.42
C LEU A 117 -9.93 21.23 26.26
N ILE A 118 -8.64 21.49 26.50
CA ILE A 118 -7.53 21.38 25.55
C ILE A 118 -6.45 20.49 26.16
N GLY A 119 -5.92 19.54 25.40
CA GLY A 119 -4.79 18.72 25.80
C GLY A 119 -4.98 17.26 25.44
N ASN A 120 -3.88 16.56 25.21
CA ASN A 120 -3.91 15.19 24.77
C ASN A 120 -4.23 14.19 25.89
N GLY A 121 -4.81 13.06 25.49
CA GLY A 121 -5.01 11.90 26.32
C GLY A 121 -3.68 11.23 26.68
N ILE A 122 -3.67 10.59 27.84
CA ILE A 122 -2.52 9.87 28.37
C ILE A 122 -2.51 8.47 27.76
N ASN A 123 -1.37 8.03 27.26
CA ASN A 123 -1.22 6.68 26.73
C ASN A 123 -1.46 5.62 27.81
N GLY A 124 -1.98 4.45 27.45
CA GLY A 124 -2.00 3.24 28.28
C GLY A 124 -0.59 2.72 28.58
N ALA A 125 -0.43 1.94 29.64
CA ALA A 125 0.87 1.49 30.12
C ALA A 125 1.33 0.28 29.29
N PRO A 126 2.57 0.24 28.78
CA PRO A 126 3.11 -0.93 28.09
C PRO A 126 2.97 -2.20 28.94
N GLY A 127 2.68 -3.33 28.31
CA GLY A 127 2.54 -4.63 28.95
C GLY A 127 1.30 -4.82 29.84
N THR A 128 0.36 -3.88 29.88
CA THR A 128 -0.83 -3.97 30.73
C THR A 128 -2.14 -4.15 29.96
N GLY A 129 -2.15 -3.86 28.66
CA GLY A 129 -3.39 -3.76 27.88
C GLY A 129 -4.28 -2.59 28.30
N GLN A 130 -3.78 -1.61 29.07
CA GLN A 130 -4.57 -0.45 29.48
C GLN A 130 -4.95 0.39 28.25
N ASN A 131 -6.20 0.83 28.22
CA ASN A 131 -6.67 1.77 27.21
C ASN A 131 -5.97 3.13 27.37
N GLY A 132 -5.79 3.84 26.27
CA GLY A 132 -5.46 5.25 26.30
C GLY A 132 -6.64 6.08 26.78
N THR A 133 -6.38 7.19 27.48
CA THR A 133 -7.46 8.08 27.89
C THR A 133 -7.91 8.96 26.72
N PRO A 134 -9.17 9.45 26.73
CA PRO A 134 -9.59 10.44 25.75
C PRO A 134 -8.76 11.73 25.81
N GLY A 135 -8.62 12.44 24.68
CA GLY A 135 -8.07 13.81 24.60
C GLY A 135 -8.98 14.85 25.24
N GLY A 136 -8.71 16.15 25.15
CA GLY A 136 -9.56 17.22 25.67
C GLY A 136 -10.94 17.24 25.00
N TRP A 137 -11.90 18.00 25.53
CA TRP A 137 -13.23 18.10 24.92
C TRP A 137 -13.19 18.81 23.56
N LEU A 138 -12.39 19.88 23.44
CA LEU A 138 -12.34 20.74 22.26
C LEU A 138 -11.14 20.41 21.36
N ILE A 139 -9.93 20.45 21.90
CA ILE A 139 -8.69 20.12 21.17
C ILE A 139 -7.96 19.04 21.96
N GLY A 140 -7.48 18.01 21.28
CA GLY A 140 -6.58 17.03 21.88
C GLY A 140 -6.70 15.66 21.24
N ASN A 141 -5.53 15.08 20.98
CA ASN A 141 -5.40 13.71 20.52
C ASN A 141 -5.80 12.74 21.65
N GLY A 142 -6.37 11.60 21.29
CA GLY A 142 -6.52 10.48 22.23
C GLY A 142 -5.17 9.87 22.60
N GLY A 143 -5.05 9.33 23.82
CA GLY A 143 -3.85 8.59 24.22
C GLY A 143 -3.74 7.26 23.48
N ALA A 144 -2.52 6.82 23.17
CA ALA A 144 -2.30 5.49 22.59
C ALA A 144 -2.64 4.38 23.59
N GLY A 145 -3.12 3.22 23.13
CA GLY A 145 -3.31 2.04 23.96
C GLY A 145 -1.98 1.44 24.43
N GLY A 146 -1.96 0.88 25.63
CA GLY A 146 -0.83 0.12 26.16
C GLY A 146 -0.73 -1.26 25.49
N SER A 147 0.49 -1.75 25.24
CA SER A 147 0.66 -3.12 24.74
C SER A 147 0.16 -4.15 25.76
N GLY A 148 -0.28 -5.31 25.28
CA GLY A 148 -0.69 -6.43 26.13
C GLY A 148 0.51 -7.15 26.76
N ALA A 149 0.27 -7.82 27.90
CA ALA A 149 1.31 -8.58 28.58
C ALA A 149 1.76 -9.80 27.75
N THR A 150 3.06 -10.10 27.74
CA THR A 150 3.57 -11.39 27.27
C THR A 150 3.23 -12.50 28.26
N GLY A 151 2.92 -13.72 27.78
CA GLY A 151 2.61 -14.83 28.70
C GLY A 151 2.35 -16.18 28.02
N ALA A 152 1.74 -17.10 28.77
CA ALA A 152 1.26 -18.36 28.23
C ALA A 152 0.21 -18.11 27.12
N ASN A 153 -0.75 -17.24 27.42
CA ASN A 153 -1.54 -16.52 26.43
C ASN A 153 -1.02 -15.09 26.35
N GLY A 154 -1.13 -14.49 25.17
CA GLY A 154 -0.86 -13.07 25.01
C GLY A 154 -2.00 -12.22 25.58
N GLY A 155 -1.68 -11.19 26.35
CA GLY A 155 -2.65 -10.20 26.80
C GLY A 155 -3.15 -9.35 25.63
N ALA A 156 -4.42 -8.93 25.66
CA ALA A 156 -4.92 -8.01 24.65
C ALA A 156 -4.25 -6.63 24.78
N GLY A 157 -4.03 -5.98 23.64
CA GLY A 157 -3.64 -4.58 23.59
C GLY A 157 -4.79 -3.67 24.00
N GLY A 158 -4.47 -2.56 24.66
CA GLY A 158 -5.45 -1.56 25.04
C GLY A 158 -5.97 -0.80 23.83
N THR A 159 -7.24 -0.41 23.87
CA THR A 159 -7.80 0.48 22.84
C THR A 159 -7.19 1.88 22.94
N GLY A 160 -7.05 2.55 21.81
CA GLY A 160 -6.68 3.96 21.76
C GLY A 160 -7.81 4.85 22.28
N GLY A 161 -7.44 5.95 22.92
CA GLY A 161 -8.39 6.95 23.41
C GLY A 161 -9.08 7.68 22.27
N ALA A 162 -10.34 8.09 22.49
CA ALA A 162 -11.02 8.96 21.54
C ALA A 162 -10.45 10.39 21.58
N ALA A 163 -10.48 11.09 20.46
CA ALA A 163 -10.09 12.49 20.39
C ALA A 163 -11.11 13.45 21.05
N GLY A 164 -10.74 14.73 21.11
CA GLY A 164 -11.68 15.85 21.26
C GLY A 164 -12.46 16.16 19.99
N LEU A 165 -13.15 17.31 19.98
CA LEU A 165 -13.85 17.80 18.79
C LEU A 165 -12.89 18.00 17.60
N ILE A 166 -11.71 18.54 17.89
CA ILE A 166 -10.54 18.60 17.02
C ILE A 166 -9.49 17.68 17.64
N GLY A 167 -9.02 16.71 16.87
CA GLY A 167 -7.86 15.91 17.21
C GLY A 167 -7.90 14.51 16.67
N ASN A 168 -6.75 13.84 16.75
CA ASN A 168 -6.57 12.49 16.27
C ASN A 168 -6.98 11.48 17.34
N GLY A 169 -7.65 10.40 16.94
CA GLY A 169 -7.84 9.26 17.82
C GLY A 169 -6.50 8.59 18.12
N GLY A 170 -6.33 8.11 19.35
CA GLY A 170 -5.08 7.45 19.76
C GLY A 170 -4.89 6.11 19.06
N ALA A 171 -3.64 5.73 18.78
CA ALA A 171 -3.35 4.41 18.23
C ALA A 171 -3.73 3.28 19.21
N GLY A 172 -4.16 2.13 18.70
CA GLY A 172 -4.38 0.92 19.49
C GLY A 172 -3.05 0.30 19.96
N GLY A 173 -3.06 -0.27 21.17
CA GLY A 173 -1.91 -0.99 21.72
C GLY A 173 -1.69 -2.34 21.02
N ALA A 174 -0.43 -2.74 20.85
CA ALA A 174 -0.13 -4.07 20.32
C ALA A 174 -0.61 -5.19 21.27
N GLY A 175 -1.02 -6.33 20.73
CA GLY A 175 -1.27 -7.53 21.51
C GLY A 175 0.03 -8.15 22.03
N GLY A 176 0.00 -8.71 23.23
CA GLY A 176 1.15 -9.37 23.83
C GLY A 176 1.47 -10.72 23.17
N SER A 177 2.73 -11.12 23.18
CA SER A 177 3.15 -12.44 22.66
C SER A 177 2.73 -13.60 23.56
N ALA A 178 2.51 -14.76 22.94
CA ALA A 178 2.18 -16.02 23.61
C ALA A 178 3.24 -17.10 23.42
N THR A 179 3.47 -17.93 24.45
CA THR A 179 4.38 -19.08 24.35
C THR A 179 3.67 -20.41 24.09
N THR A 180 2.45 -20.58 24.59
CA THR A 180 1.71 -21.85 24.49
C THR A 180 0.31 -21.70 23.88
N GLY A 181 -0.41 -20.64 24.25
CA GLY A 181 -1.75 -20.34 23.73
C GLY A 181 -1.74 -19.29 22.63
N THR A 182 -2.88 -18.61 22.43
CA THR A 182 -3.03 -17.64 21.35
C THR A 182 -2.32 -16.33 21.69
N GLY A 183 -1.71 -15.71 20.67
CA GLY A 183 -1.24 -14.34 20.76
C GLY A 183 -2.37 -13.38 21.12
N GLY A 184 -2.05 -12.28 21.81
CA GLY A 184 -3.04 -11.30 22.23
C GLY A 184 -3.62 -10.54 21.04
N ALA A 185 -4.90 -10.20 21.08
CA ALA A 185 -5.47 -9.32 20.07
C ALA A 185 -4.87 -7.91 20.19
N GLY A 186 -4.63 -7.23 19.08
CA GLY A 186 -4.32 -5.81 19.06
C GLY A 186 -5.52 -4.98 19.51
N GLY A 187 -5.26 -3.86 20.18
CA GLY A 187 -6.29 -2.92 20.60
C GLY A 187 -6.82 -2.12 19.41
N ASN A 188 -8.09 -1.75 19.45
CA ASN A 188 -8.67 -0.88 18.42
C ASN A 188 -8.06 0.53 18.49
N GLY A 189 -7.95 1.19 17.34
CA GLY A 189 -7.66 2.62 17.29
C GLY A 189 -8.82 3.46 17.85
N GLY A 190 -8.48 4.61 18.43
CA GLY A 190 -9.45 5.57 18.93
C GLY A 190 -10.15 6.31 17.80
N ASN A 191 -11.41 6.68 18.00
CA ASN A 191 -12.15 7.49 17.03
C ASN A 191 -11.74 8.97 17.14
N ALA A 192 -11.75 9.68 16.02
CA ALA A 192 -11.72 11.13 16.01
C ALA A 192 -13.09 11.75 16.30
N GLY A 193 -13.13 13.07 16.55
CA GLY A 193 -14.35 13.84 16.82
C GLY A 193 -15.01 14.37 15.55
N LEU A 194 -15.03 15.70 15.39
CA LEU A 194 -15.56 16.36 14.19
C LEU A 194 -14.47 16.54 13.13
N PHE A 195 -13.27 16.93 13.57
CA PHE A 195 -12.08 17.10 12.75
C PHE A 195 -10.93 16.26 13.31
N GLY A 196 -10.26 15.49 12.45
CA GLY A 196 -9.05 14.76 12.81
C GLY A 196 -9.06 13.32 12.34
N ALA A 197 -7.91 12.68 12.42
CA ALA A 197 -7.72 11.32 11.94
C ALA A 197 -8.10 10.29 13.00
N GLY A 198 -8.79 9.22 12.61
CA GLY A 198 -8.96 8.04 13.46
C GLY A 198 -7.61 7.36 13.72
N GLY A 199 -7.44 6.80 14.92
CA GLY A 199 -6.21 6.12 15.30
C GLY A 199 -6.02 4.80 14.55
N ALA A 200 -4.77 4.43 14.25
CA ALA A 200 -4.47 3.10 13.71
C ALA A 200 -4.79 2.00 14.74
N GLY A 201 -5.25 0.85 14.27
CA GLY A 201 -5.40 -0.35 15.09
C GLY A 201 -4.05 -0.96 15.48
N GLY A 202 -3.98 -1.53 16.68
CA GLY A 202 -2.79 -2.20 17.20
C GLY A 202 -2.52 -3.52 16.48
N ALA A 203 -1.26 -3.89 16.31
CA ALA A 203 -0.89 -5.20 15.76
C ALA A 203 -1.27 -6.34 16.74
N GLY A 204 -1.61 -7.51 16.22
CA GLY A 204 -1.81 -8.72 17.01
C GLY A 204 -0.48 -9.31 17.52
N GLY A 205 -0.52 -9.94 18.68
CA GLY A 205 0.64 -10.59 19.29
C GLY A 205 1.04 -11.90 18.61
N GLY A 206 2.34 -12.19 18.57
CA GLY A 206 2.86 -13.44 18.02
C GLY A 206 2.62 -14.64 18.95
N SER A 207 2.76 -15.85 18.43
CA SER A 207 2.66 -17.07 19.22
C SER A 207 3.63 -18.17 18.75
N ILE A 208 4.21 -18.94 19.69
CA ILE A 208 5.03 -20.12 19.36
C ILE A 208 4.13 -21.32 19.01
N GLN A 209 3.19 -21.68 19.89
CA GLN A 209 2.47 -22.96 19.79
C GLN A 209 0.97 -22.80 19.49
N GLY A 210 0.37 -21.65 19.82
CA GLY A 210 -1.01 -21.32 19.46
C GLY A 210 -1.12 -20.39 18.25
N ALA A 211 -2.34 -19.96 17.94
CA ALA A 211 -2.60 -19.05 16.83
C ALA A 211 -2.01 -17.65 17.09
N GLY A 212 -1.70 -16.93 16.02
CA GLY A 212 -1.37 -15.50 16.12
C GLY A 212 -2.60 -14.69 16.57
N GLY A 213 -2.36 -13.60 17.29
CA GLY A 213 -3.42 -12.70 17.73
C GLY A 213 -4.00 -11.90 16.57
N THR A 214 -5.29 -11.56 16.61
CA THR A 214 -5.91 -10.71 15.58
C THR A 214 -5.42 -9.27 15.70
N GLY A 215 -5.26 -8.55 14.59
CA GLY A 215 -5.05 -7.12 14.60
C GLY A 215 -6.28 -6.35 15.10
N GLY A 216 -6.06 -5.21 15.74
CA GLY A 216 -7.12 -4.30 16.18
C GLY A 216 -7.73 -3.53 15.02
N SER A 217 -9.01 -3.18 15.11
CA SER A 217 -9.64 -2.34 14.08
C SER A 217 -9.10 -0.89 14.12
N GLY A 218 -9.10 -0.21 12.98
CA GLY A 218 -8.81 1.22 12.91
C GLY A 218 -9.96 2.05 13.47
N GLY A 219 -9.64 3.21 14.05
CA GLY A 219 -10.61 4.17 14.54
C GLY A 219 -11.29 4.92 13.41
N ASN A 220 -12.53 5.35 13.63
CA ASN A 220 -13.27 6.14 12.65
C ASN A 220 -12.66 7.53 12.49
N ALA A 221 -12.71 8.06 11.27
CA ALA A 221 -12.39 9.45 10.96
C ALA A 221 -13.30 10.44 11.69
N GLY A 222 -12.88 11.70 11.76
CA GLY A 222 -13.73 12.79 12.20
C GLY A 222 -14.99 12.89 11.34
N THR A 223 -16.13 13.20 11.96
CA THR A 223 -17.44 13.13 11.28
C THR A 223 -17.56 14.04 10.05
N LEU A 224 -16.77 15.12 9.97
CA LEU A 224 -16.70 16.01 8.82
C LEU A 224 -15.43 15.79 7.98
N PHE A 225 -14.25 15.83 8.61
CA PHE A 225 -12.95 15.68 7.94
C PHE A 225 -11.93 14.87 8.75
N GLY A 226 -10.99 14.25 8.03
CA GLY A 226 -9.80 13.58 8.57
C GLY A 226 -9.69 12.12 8.12
N ALA A 227 -8.50 11.53 8.17
CA ALA A 227 -8.27 10.15 7.73
C ALA A 227 -8.99 9.15 8.64
N ALA A 228 -9.56 8.09 8.09
CA ALA A 228 -9.96 6.95 8.91
C ALA A 228 -8.72 6.11 9.28
N GLY A 229 -8.72 5.56 10.47
CA GLY A 229 -7.63 4.73 10.97
C GLY A 229 -7.50 3.42 10.19
N THR A 230 -6.28 2.98 9.95
CA THR A 230 -6.01 1.66 9.36
C THR A 230 -6.21 0.55 10.38
N GLY A 231 -6.63 -0.64 9.92
CA GLY A 231 -6.59 -1.84 10.74
C GLY A 231 -5.15 -2.26 11.07
N GLY A 232 -4.96 -2.84 12.25
CA GLY A 232 -3.68 -3.39 12.68
C GLY A 232 -3.38 -4.72 11.99
N ALA A 233 -2.09 -5.03 11.79
CA ALA A 233 -1.68 -6.32 11.25
C ALA A 233 -2.00 -7.47 12.21
N GLY A 234 -2.28 -8.66 11.68
CA GLY A 234 -2.39 -9.88 12.46
C GLY A 234 -1.04 -10.39 12.97
N GLY A 235 -1.05 -11.06 14.12
CA GLY A 235 0.14 -11.66 14.73
C GLY A 235 0.59 -12.93 14.01
N PHE A 236 1.88 -13.24 14.08
CA PHE A 236 2.43 -14.44 13.48
C PHE A 236 2.26 -15.69 14.37
N THR A 237 2.41 -16.89 13.78
CA THR A 237 2.53 -18.16 14.53
C THR A 237 3.67 -19.04 14.03
N GLN A 238 4.36 -19.72 14.96
CA GLN A 238 5.32 -20.81 14.69
C GLN A 238 4.68 -22.21 14.88
N SER A 239 3.36 -22.25 15.11
CA SER A 239 2.67 -23.51 15.34
C SER A 239 2.56 -24.31 14.05
N ASN A 240 2.78 -25.62 14.16
CA ASN A 240 2.62 -26.54 13.03
C ASN A 240 1.16 -26.72 12.58
N THR A 241 0.20 -26.28 13.37
CA THR A 241 -1.24 -26.48 13.09
C THR A 241 -2.08 -25.23 13.27
N ALA A 242 -1.60 -24.23 14.02
CA ALA A 242 -2.38 -23.03 14.29
C ALA A 242 -2.31 -22.00 13.16
N LEU A 243 -3.31 -21.13 13.11
CA LEU A 243 -3.46 -20.11 12.08
C LEU A 243 -2.70 -18.84 12.46
N GLY A 244 -2.31 -18.08 11.44
CA GLY A 244 -1.85 -16.71 11.59
C GLY A 244 -3.02 -15.83 12.02
N GLY A 245 -2.72 -14.76 12.75
CA GLY A 245 -3.75 -13.84 13.21
C GLY A 245 -4.40 -13.11 12.04
N THR A 246 -5.71 -12.87 12.10
CA THR A 246 -6.37 -12.06 11.06
C THR A 246 -5.97 -10.59 11.20
N GLY A 247 -5.89 -9.85 10.10
CA GLY A 247 -5.77 -8.40 10.13
C GLY A 247 -7.03 -7.74 10.68
N GLY A 248 -6.86 -6.57 11.31
CA GLY A 248 -7.96 -5.76 11.80
C GLY A 248 -8.68 -5.02 10.67
N ALA A 249 -9.97 -4.74 10.82
CA ALA A 249 -10.69 -3.93 9.84
C ALA A 249 -10.24 -2.47 9.85
N GLY A 250 -10.33 -1.77 8.72
CA GLY A 250 -10.17 -0.32 8.68
C GLY A 250 -11.34 0.43 9.30
N GLY A 251 -11.08 1.65 9.80
CA GLY A 251 -12.10 2.52 10.37
C GLY A 251 -13.03 3.12 9.30
N ALA A 252 -14.23 3.53 9.69
CA ALA A 252 -15.15 4.20 8.76
C ALA A 252 -14.72 5.66 8.50
N GLY A 253 -14.95 6.13 7.27
CA GLY A 253 -14.81 7.54 6.90
C GLY A 253 -15.94 8.42 7.43
N GLY A 254 -15.65 9.68 7.74
CA GLY A 254 -16.63 10.75 7.96
C GLY A 254 -17.10 11.36 6.64
N LEU A 255 -17.93 12.40 6.69
CA LEU A 255 -18.71 12.90 5.54
C LEU A 255 -17.94 13.00 4.21
N PHE A 256 -16.71 13.53 4.25
CA PHE A 256 -15.83 13.70 3.09
C PHE A 256 -14.59 12.81 3.10
N SER A 257 -14.46 11.92 4.07
CA SER A 257 -13.26 11.12 4.28
C SER A 257 -13.40 9.73 3.68
N SER A 258 -12.28 9.19 3.20
CA SER A 258 -12.21 7.80 2.79
C SER A 258 -12.31 6.85 3.99
N GLY A 259 -12.78 5.64 3.75
CA GLY A 259 -12.64 4.55 4.72
C GLY A 259 -11.17 4.17 4.92
N GLY A 260 -10.85 3.61 6.07
CA GLY A 260 -9.50 3.18 6.43
C GLY A 260 -9.16 1.85 5.78
N ALA A 261 -7.88 1.61 5.51
CA ALA A 261 -7.41 0.34 4.98
C ALA A 261 -7.54 -0.79 6.02
N GLY A 262 -7.84 -2.00 5.58
CA GLY A 262 -7.74 -3.19 6.41
C GLY A 262 -6.28 -3.57 6.69
N GLY A 263 -6.03 -4.16 7.86
CA GLY A 263 -4.72 -4.63 8.26
C GLY A 263 -4.32 -5.92 7.54
N ALA A 264 -3.01 -6.13 7.36
CA ALA A 264 -2.48 -7.38 6.79
C ALA A 264 -2.76 -8.59 7.70
N GLY A 265 -2.96 -9.76 7.11
CA GLY A 265 -3.00 -11.03 7.84
C GLY A 265 -1.62 -11.43 8.36
N GLY A 266 -1.60 -12.18 9.47
CA GLY A 266 -0.39 -12.66 10.12
C GLY A 266 0.24 -13.87 9.42
N PHE A 267 1.56 -13.99 9.53
CA PHE A 267 2.35 -15.11 9.02
C PHE A 267 2.06 -16.43 9.77
N SER A 268 2.14 -17.55 9.08
CA SER A 268 2.11 -18.90 9.66
C SER A 268 3.27 -19.76 9.19
N GLU A 269 3.90 -20.49 10.12
CA GLU A 269 4.94 -21.45 9.73
C GLU A 269 4.37 -22.65 8.97
N ALA A 270 3.39 -23.36 9.54
CA ALA A 270 2.83 -24.54 8.87
C ALA A 270 1.29 -24.55 8.76
N GLY A 271 0.57 -23.81 9.60
CA GLY A 271 -0.86 -23.58 9.42
C GLY A 271 -1.18 -22.61 8.28
N THR A 272 -2.46 -22.27 8.11
CA THR A 272 -2.86 -21.29 7.10
C THR A 272 -2.46 -19.88 7.54
N GLY A 273 -1.99 -19.04 6.61
CA GLY A 273 -1.77 -17.61 6.87
C GLY A 273 -3.07 -16.93 7.33
N GLY A 274 -2.94 -15.87 8.12
CA GLY A 274 -4.09 -15.12 8.62
C GLY A 274 -4.83 -14.39 7.49
N THR A 275 -6.14 -14.20 7.58
CA THR A 275 -6.86 -13.41 6.57
C THR A 275 -6.54 -11.92 6.71
N GLY A 276 -6.54 -11.18 5.60
CA GLY A 276 -6.51 -9.73 5.64
C GLY A 276 -7.78 -9.14 6.25
N GLY A 277 -7.67 -7.98 6.88
CA GLY A 277 -8.80 -7.24 7.43
C GLY A 277 -9.64 -6.57 6.35
N ALA A 278 -10.93 -6.38 6.57
CA ALA A 278 -11.77 -5.66 5.62
C ALA A 278 -11.42 -4.16 5.59
N GLY A 279 -11.60 -3.53 4.43
CA GLY A 279 -11.55 -2.08 4.31
C GLY A 279 -12.75 -1.42 4.99
N GLY A 280 -12.54 -0.24 5.55
CA GLY A 280 -13.59 0.56 6.17
C GLY A 280 -14.54 1.16 5.14
N THR A 281 -15.79 1.41 5.52
CA THR A 281 -16.74 2.09 4.64
C THR A 281 -16.34 3.55 4.42
N GLY A 282 -16.55 4.08 3.22
CA GLY A 282 -16.41 5.52 2.97
C GLY A 282 -17.55 6.32 3.60
N GLY A 283 -17.31 7.59 3.96
CA GLY A 283 -18.42 8.48 4.30
C GLY A 283 -19.13 8.99 3.05
N MET A 284 -20.18 9.81 3.18
CA MET A 284 -21.14 10.05 2.08
C MET A 284 -20.49 10.43 0.74
N PHE A 285 -19.40 11.22 0.75
CA PHE A 285 -18.66 11.62 -0.46
C PHE A 285 -17.31 10.92 -0.62
N GLY A 286 -16.85 10.20 0.41
CA GLY A 286 -15.56 9.54 0.41
C GLY A 286 -15.59 8.15 -0.22
N PRO A 287 -14.52 7.73 -0.92
CA PRO A 287 -14.37 6.35 -1.36
C PRO A 287 -14.20 5.43 -0.14
N ALA A 288 -14.47 4.14 -0.31
CA ALA A 288 -14.20 3.19 0.76
C ALA A 288 -12.70 2.91 0.93
N GLY A 289 -12.37 2.36 2.09
CA GLY A 289 -11.06 1.81 2.37
C GLY A 289 -10.86 0.45 1.72
N THR A 290 -9.61 0.09 1.54
CA THR A 290 -9.22 -1.11 0.81
C THR A 290 -9.02 -2.29 1.76
N GLY A 291 -9.20 -3.51 1.26
CA GLY A 291 -8.99 -4.71 2.04
C GLY A 291 -7.51 -4.97 2.28
N GLY A 292 -7.17 -5.45 3.48
CA GLY A 292 -5.81 -5.83 3.84
C GLY A 292 -5.36 -7.10 3.09
N VAL A 293 -4.05 -7.25 2.89
CA VAL A 293 -3.50 -8.45 2.24
C VAL A 293 -3.64 -9.67 3.16
N GLY A 294 -3.77 -10.86 2.58
CA GLY A 294 -3.70 -12.12 3.31
C GLY A 294 -2.28 -12.40 3.81
N GLY A 295 -2.17 -13.11 4.92
CA GLY A 295 -0.91 -13.50 5.54
C GLY A 295 -0.22 -14.64 4.81
N GLU A 296 1.09 -14.68 4.94
CA GLU A 296 1.96 -15.66 4.27
C GLU A 296 2.00 -17.00 5.03
N SER A 297 2.23 -18.12 4.33
CA SER A 297 2.47 -19.43 4.95
C SER A 297 3.58 -20.25 4.29
N LEU A 298 4.49 -20.82 5.11
CA LEU A 298 5.58 -21.69 4.64
C LEU A 298 5.21 -23.18 4.51
N GLY A 299 4.17 -23.64 5.18
CA GLY A 299 3.78 -25.06 5.21
C GLY A 299 2.30 -25.32 4.91
N GLY A 300 1.48 -24.28 4.89
CA GLY A 300 0.04 -24.37 4.65
C GLY A 300 -0.42 -23.43 3.53
N ASN A 301 -1.72 -23.15 3.53
CA ASN A 301 -2.31 -22.23 2.57
C ASN A 301 -1.98 -20.78 2.94
N GLY A 302 -1.83 -19.92 1.94
CA GLY A 302 -1.81 -18.47 2.17
C GLY A 302 -3.15 -17.98 2.69
N GLY A 303 -3.13 -16.90 3.45
CA GLY A 303 -4.31 -16.22 3.97
C GLY A 303 -5.12 -15.57 2.86
N VAL A 304 -6.44 -15.53 3.01
CA VAL A 304 -7.32 -14.82 2.08
C VAL A 304 -7.17 -13.32 2.26
N GLY A 305 -7.16 -12.55 1.18
CA GLY A 305 -7.20 -11.09 1.23
C GLY A 305 -8.52 -10.55 1.77
N GLY A 306 -8.48 -9.43 2.48
CA GLY A 306 -9.65 -8.77 3.02
C GLY A 306 -10.54 -8.18 1.93
N ALA A 307 -11.85 -8.12 2.15
CA ALA A 307 -12.75 -7.43 1.25
C ALA A 307 -12.53 -5.91 1.29
N GLY A 308 -12.72 -5.23 0.16
CA GLY A 308 -12.79 -3.77 0.13
C GLY A 308 -14.07 -3.26 0.79
N GLY A 309 -14.00 -2.06 1.37
CA GLY A 309 -15.15 -1.41 1.98
C GLY A 309 -16.19 -0.96 0.95
N ALA A 310 -17.43 -0.75 1.40
CA ALA A 310 -18.44 -0.11 0.56
C ALA A 310 -18.22 1.41 0.48
N GLY A 311 -18.37 1.99 -0.71
CA GLY A 311 -18.35 3.44 -0.89
C GLY A 311 -19.53 4.10 -0.15
N GLY A 312 -19.37 5.35 0.28
CA GLY A 312 -20.51 6.13 0.75
C GLY A 312 -21.46 6.49 -0.39
N MET A 313 -22.54 7.22 -0.12
CA MET A 313 -23.62 7.51 -1.08
C MET A 313 -23.16 7.91 -2.49
N PHE A 314 -22.05 8.65 -2.61
CA PHE A 314 -21.43 9.08 -3.87
C PHE A 314 -20.06 8.46 -4.15
N GLY A 315 -19.47 7.75 -3.19
CA GLY A 315 -18.08 7.27 -3.24
C GLY A 315 -17.90 5.98 -4.03
N ALA A 316 -16.67 5.77 -4.52
CA ALA A 316 -16.24 4.51 -5.11
C ALA A 316 -16.15 3.39 -4.06
N GLY A 317 -16.33 2.14 -4.50
CA GLY A 317 -16.05 0.97 -3.67
C GLY A 317 -14.55 0.79 -3.44
N GLY A 318 -14.19 0.26 -2.26
CA GLY A 318 -12.80 -0.04 -1.92
C GLY A 318 -12.30 -1.28 -2.65
N THR A 319 -11.01 -1.36 -2.95
CA THR A 319 -10.42 -2.53 -3.61
C THR A 319 -10.26 -3.69 -2.63
N GLY A 320 -10.37 -4.92 -3.12
CA GLY A 320 -10.07 -6.11 -2.32
C GLY A 320 -8.56 -6.30 -2.13
N GLY A 321 -8.16 -6.81 -0.97
CA GLY A 321 -6.77 -7.12 -0.67
C GLY A 321 -6.28 -8.36 -1.42
N SER A 322 -4.99 -8.42 -1.75
CA SER A 322 -4.40 -9.62 -2.36
C SER A 322 -4.39 -10.80 -1.37
N GLY A 323 -4.48 -12.03 -1.87
CA GLY A 323 -4.23 -13.23 -1.08
C GLY A 323 -2.73 -13.39 -0.77
N GLY A 324 -2.40 -13.99 0.38
CA GLY A 324 -1.02 -14.29 0.76
C GLY A 324 -0.47 -15.50 0.00
N HIS A 325 0.85 -15.63 -0.07
CA HIS A 325 1.48 -16.84 -0.58
C HIS A 325 1.30 -18.01 0.40
N GLY A 326 1.24 -19.22 -0.16
CA GLY A 326 1.22 -20.46 0.60
C GLY A 326 2.06 -21.54 -0.03
N ALA A 327 2.46 -22.53 0.77
CA ALA A 327 3.14 -23.71 0.27
C ALA A 327 2.19 -24.62 -0.52
N THR A 328 1.03 -24.92 0.04
CA THR A 328 0.04 -25.86 -0.53
C THR A 328 -0.97 -25.18 -1.45
N SER A 329 -1.32 -23.93 -1.16
CA SER A 329 -2.15 -23.11 -2.02
C SER A 329 -1.90 -21.64 -1.69
N GLY A 330 -1.85 -20.79 -2.69
CA GLY A 330 -2.00 -19.36 -2.47
C GLY A 330 -3.37 -19.04 -1.88
N GLY A 331 -3.43 -17.97 -1.10
CA GLY A 331 -4.67 -17.42 -0.58
C GLY A 331 -5.52 -16.79 -1.68
N MET A 332 -6.84 -16.81 -1.51
CA MET A 332 -7.71 -16.10 -2.45
C MET A 332 -7.57 -14.58 -2.29
N GLY A 333 -7.75 -13.83 -3.37
CA GLY A 333 -7.92 -12.38 -3.29
C GLY A 333 -9.27 -12.01 -2.67
N GLY A 334 -9.31 -10.89 -1.95
CA GLY A 334 -10.53 -10.33 -1.39
C GLY A 334 -11.42 -9.72 -2.47
N THR A 335 -12.73 -9.70 -2.23
CA THR A 335 -13.67 -9.05 -3.15
C THR A 335 -13.52 -7.53 -3.10
N GLY A 336 -13.71 -6.85 -4.22
CA GLY A 336 -13.92 -5.41 -4.25
C GLY A 336 -15.24 -5.03 -3.59
N GLY A 337 -15.27 -3.87 -2.97
CA GLY A 337 -16.47 -3.29 -2.37
C GLY A 337 -17.35 -2.60 -3.39
N ASN A 338 -18.64 -2.47 -3.09
CA ASN A 338 -19.60 -1.83 -4.00
C ASN A 338 -19.49 -0.30 -3.93
N ALA A 339 -19.79 0.38 -5.03
CA ALA A 339 -19.92 1.83 -5.06
C ALA A 339 -21.22 2.32 -4.38
N GLY A 340 -21.26 3.62 -4.10
CA GLY A 340 -22.42 4.31 -3.53
C GLY A 340 -23.67 4.29 -4.40
N MET A 341 -24.84 4.29 -3.76
CA MET A 341 -26.14 4.19 -4.47
C MET A 341 -26.37 5.30 -5.51
N LEU A 342 -25.95 6.54 -5.22
CA LEU A 342 -26.16 7.72 -6.06
C LEU A 342 -24.87 8.19 -6.75
N SER A 343 -23.86 7.33 -6.81
CA SER A 343 -22.59 7.73 -7.39
C SER A 343 -22.74 8.08 -8.87
N LEU A 344 -22.26 9.26 -9.25
CA LEU A 344 -22.25 9.75 -10.63
C LEU A 344 -20.98 9.28 -11.32
N GLY A 345 -20.89 7.97 -11.59
CA GLY A 345 -19.76 7.38 -12.30
C GLY A 345 -18.60 6.88 -11.44
N ALA A 346 -18.72 6.85 -10.11
CA ALA A 346 -17.76 6.06 -9.33
C ALA A 346 -18.03 4.57 -9.54
N ALA A 347 -16.94 3.82 -9.69
CA ALA A 347 -17.00 2.41 -9.98
C ALA A 347 -16.99 1.56 -8.71
N GLY A 348 -17.47 0.32 -8.84
CA GLY A 348 -17.19 -0.72 -7.86
C GLY A 348 -15.68 -0.93 -7.72
N GLY A 349 -15.23 -1.30 -6.53
CA GLY A 349 -13.82 -1.57 -6.26
C GLY A 349 -13.33 -2.79 -7.03
N ALA A 350 -12.07 -2.79 -7.45
CA ALA A 350 -11.47 -3.97 -8.06
C ALA A 350 -11.31 -5.11 -7.06
N GLY A 351 -11.40 -6.36 -7.52
CA GLY A 351 -11.07 -7.54 -6.73
C GLY A 351 -9.56 -7.66 -6.51
N GLY A 352 -9.17 -8.20 -5.36
CA GLY A 352 -7.77 -8.47 -5.03
C GLY A 352 -7.21 -9.63 -5.83
N ALA A 353 -5.91 -9.63 -6.10
CA ALA A 353 -5.26 -10.76 -6.77
C ALA A 353 -5.16 -11.99 -5.85
N GLY A 354 -5.18 -13.19 -6.43
CA GLY A 354 -4.88 -14.42 -5.71
C GLY A 354 -3.39 -14.56 -5.41
N GLY A 355 -3.06 -15.12 -4.25
CA GLY A 355 -1.69 -15.40 -3.84
C GLY A 355 -1.09 -16.62 -4.57
N GLU A 356 0.22 -16.83 -4.41
CA GLU A 356 0.93 -17.91 -5.08
C GLU A 356 1.01 -19.21 -4.26
N GLY A 357 0.99 -20.37 -4.92
CA GLY A 357 1.27 -21.68 -4.35
C GLY A 357 2.61 -22.24 -4.84
N VAL A 358 3.64 -22.32 -4.00
CA VAL A 358 5.03 -22.43 -4.49
C VAL A 358 5.73 -23.78 -4.27
N THR A 359 5.22 -24.64 -3.40
CA THR A 359 5.81 -25.98 -3.13
C THR A 359 5.30 -27.00 -4.15
N PRO A 360 6.01 -28.11 -4.44
CA PRO A 360 5.46 -29.18 -5.30
C PRO A 360 4.07 -29.63 -4.83
N GLY A 361 3.07 -29.56 -5.71
CA GLY A 361 1.66 -29.78 -5.36
C GLY A 361 0.86 -28.49 -5.10
N GLY A 362 1.52 -27.34 -4.98
CA GLY A 362 0.94 -26.04 -4.67
C GLY A 362 -0.03 -25.53 -5.73
N LEU A 363 -1.18 -25.01 -5.31
CA LEU A 363 -2.20 -24.39 -6.17
C LEU A 363 -2.13 -22.86 -6.13
N GLY A 364 -2.44 -22.18 -7.23
CA GLY A 364 -2.58 -20.74 -7.22
C GLY A 364 -3.90 -20.32 -6.56
N GLY A 365 -3.86 -19.24 -5.78
CA GLY A 365 -5.05 -18.63 -5.19
C GLY A 365 -5.96 -18.02 -6.25
N ALA A 366 -7.28 -18.11 -6.08
CA ALA A 366 -8.20 -17.43 -6.99
C ALA A 366 -8.16 -15.91 -6.78
N GLY A 367 -8.34 -15.13 -7.85
CA GLY A 367 -8.58 -13.70 -7.74
C GLY A 367 -9.98 -13.40 -7.17
N GLY A 368 -10.09 -12.28 -6.46
CA GLY A 368 -11.35 -11.80 -5.89
C GLY A 368 -12.27 -11.20 -6.95
N ALA A 369 -13.58 -11.25 -6.71
CA ALA A 369 -14.54 -10.60 -7.59
C ALA A 369 -14.44 -9.07 -7.49
N GLY A 370 -14.72 -8.35 -8.57
CA GLY A 370 -14.94 -6.90 -8.54
C GLY A 370 -16.28 -6.55 -7.89
N GLY A 371 -16.33 -5.38 -7.24
CA GLY A 371 -17.55 -4.84 -6.64
C GLY A 371 -18.51 -4.27 -7.69
N THR A 372 -19.79 -4.14 -7.36
CA THR A 372 -20.77 -3.56 -8.27
C THR A 372 -20.65 -2.04 -8.34
N GLY A 373 -21.04 -1.46 -9.49
CA GLY A 373 -21.29 -0.02 -9.62
C GLY A 373 -22.43 0.47 -8.73
N GLY A 374 -22.71 1.78 -8.77
CA GLY A 374 -23.81 2.39 -8.02
C GLY A 374 -25.18 1.87 -8.49
N MET A 375 -26.26 2.12 -7.75
CA MET A 375 -27.56 1.51 -8.10
C MET A 375 -28.08 1.97 -9.47
N PHE A 376 -27.89 3.24 -9.82
CA PHE A 376 -28.40 3.83 -11.06
C PHE A 376 -27.30 4.04 -12.09
N PHE A 377 -26.16 4.56 -11.66
CA PHE A 377 -25.02 4.88 -12.52
C PHE A 377 -23.75 4.26 -11.96
N GLY A 378 -22.77 4.06 -12.84
CA GLY A 378 -21.42 3.65 -12.47
C GLY A 378 -21.05 2.27 -13.00
N ASP A 379 -19.77 2.11 -13.27
CA ASP A 379 -19.22 0.90 -13.85
C ASP A 379 -18.94 -0.16 -12.76
N GLY A 380 -18.99 -1.42 -13.16
CA GLY A 380 -18.55 -2.52 -12.31
C GLY A 380 -17.03 -2.52 -12.12
N GLY A 381 -16.57 -2.94 -10.94
CA GLY A 381 -15.15 -3.11 -10.64
C GLY A 381 -14.54 -4.29 -11.41
N ALA A 382 -13.26 -4.19 -11.77
CA ALA A 382 -12.57 -5.31 -12.42
C ALA A 382 -12.37 -6.49 -11.45
N GLY A 383 -12.43 -7.72 -11.96
CA GLY A 383 -12.06 -8.91 -11.19
C GLY A 383 -10.55 -8.99 -10.99
N GLY A 384 -10.11 -9.54 -9.87
CA GLY A 384 -8.69 -9.74 -9.56
C GLY A 384 -8.07 -10.89 -10.34
N ASN A 385 -6.78 -10.79 -10.63
CA ASN A 385 -6.05 -11.85 -11.32
C ASN A 385 -5.86 -13.09 -10.41
N GLY A 386 -5.85 -14.29 -10.99
CA GLY A 386 -5.50 -15.51 -10.29
C GLY A 386 -3.99 -15.63 -10.04
N GLY A 387 -3.62 -16.24 -8.92
CA GLY A 387 -2.24 -16.45 -8.52
C GLY A 387 -1.52 -17.56 -9.27
N PHE A 388 -0.19 -17.53 -9.29
CA PHE A 388 0.62 -18.65 -9.79
C PHE A 388 0.45 -19.88 -8.89
N GLY A 389 0.43 -21.08 -9.47
CA GLY A 389 0.56 -22.32 -8.71
C GLY A 389 1.56 -23.28 -9.33
N ALA A 390 2.40 -23.90 -8.50
CA ALA A 390 3.39 -24.89 -8.92
C ALA A 390 2.76 -26.07 -9.68
N THR A 391 1.51 -26.40 -9.39
CA THR A 391 0.67 -27.31 -10.19
C THR A 391 -0.28 -26.53 -11.09
N ASN A 392 -1.42 -26.12 -10.52
CA ASN A 392 -2.48 -25.42 -11.22
C ASN A 392 -2.45 -23.93 -10.89
N GLY A 393 -2.63 -23.10 -11.92
CA GLY A 393 -2.85 -21.68 -11.71
C GLY A 393 -4.21 -21.38 -11.07
N GLY A 394 -4.27 -20.30 -10.31
CA GLY A 394 -5.50 -19.80 -9.70
C GLY A 394 -6.44 -19.21 -10.74
N LYS A 395 -7.75 -19.31 -10.52
CA LYS A 395 -8.74 -18.70 -11.44
C LYS A 395 -8.74 -17.18 -11.28
N GLY A 396 -8.99 -16.45 -12.37
CA GLY A 396 -9.31 -15.04 -12.31
C GLY A 396 -10.67 -14.80 -11.65
N GLY A 397 -10.81 -13.69 -10.93
CA GLY A 397 -12.04 -13.24 -10.32
C GLY A 397 -13.01 -12.67 -11.35
N THR A 398 -14.30 -12.73 -11.07
CA THR A 398 -15.32 -12.15 -11.95
C THR A 398 -15.31 -10.62 -11.88
N GLY A 399 -15.59 -9.94 -12.99
CA GLY A 399 -15.89 -8.51 -12.98
C GLY A 399 -17.22 -8.22 -12.29
N GLY A 400 -17.33 -7.05 -11.68
CA GLY A 400 -18.54 -6.55 -11.05
C GLY A 400 -19.57 -6.08 -12.09
N ASN A 401 -20.84 -6.08 -11.72
CA ASN A 401 -21.90 -5.55 -12.57
C ASN A 401 -21.97 -4.03 -12.48
N ALA A 402 -22.42 -3.38 -13.56
CA ALA A 402 -22.70 -1.96 -13.58
C ALA A 402 -23.99 -1.58 -12.82
N GLY A 403 -24.23 -0.27 -12.69
CA GLY A 403 -25.50 0.27 -12.24
C GLY A 403 -26.64 0.09 -13.25
N MET A 404 -27.88 0.18 -12.77
CA MET A 404 -29.07 -0.22 -13.54
C MET A 404 -29.32 0.61 -14.81
N LEU A 405 -29.08 1.92 -14.80
CA LEU A 405 -29.44 2.81 -15.91
C LEU A 405 -28.29 2.98 -16.90
N ALA A 406 -27.11 3.35 -16.42
CA ALA A 406 -25.94 3.52 -17.28
C ALA A 406 -24.63 3.12 -16.60
N GLY A 407 -23.83 2.35 -17.32
CA GLY A 407 -22.53 1.86 -16.89
C GLY A 407 -22.16 0.57 -17.61
N SER A 408 -20.86 0.37 -17.76
CA SER A 408 -20.24 -0.83 -18.30
C SER A 408 -19.93 -1.84 -17.20
N GLY A 409 -20.05 -3.13 -17.54
CA GLY A 409 -19.63 -4.20 -16.65
C GLY A 409 -18.11 -4.20 -16.47
N GLY A 410 -17.64 -4.62 -15.29
CA GLY A 410 -16.22 -4.76 -15.02
C GLY A 410 -15.59 -5.90 -15.83
N ALA A 411 -14.33 -5.75 -16.24
CA ALA A 411 -13.59 -6.83 -16.87
C ALA A 411 -13.33 -8.00 -15.88
N GLY A 412 -13.34 -9.24 -16.38
CA GLY A 412 -12.91 -10.40 -15.62
C GLY A 412 -11.39 -10.43 -15.42
N GLY A 413 -10.93 -10.96 -14.30
CA GLY A 413 -9.52 -11.16 -14.00
C GLY A 413 -8.88 -12.24 -14.86
N ALA A 414 -7.59 -12.11 -15.18
CA ALA A 414 -6.85 -13.16 -15.87
C ALA A 414 -6.66 -14.38 -14.93
N GLY A 415 -6.63 -15.58 -15.51
CA GLY A 415 -6.20 -16.78 -14.79
C GLY A 415 -4.69 -16.77 -14.55
N GLY A 416 -4.28 -17.29 -13.40
CA GLY A 416 -2.88 -17.44 -13.04
C GLY A 416 -2.19 -18.58 -13.80
N GLN A 417 -0.87 -18.54 -13.85
CA GLN A 417 -0.08 -19.56 -14.55
C GLN A 417 -0.01 -20.86 -13.70
N GLY A 418 -0.08 -22.01 -14.36
CA GLY A 418 0.21 -23.32 -13.76
C GLY A 418 1.63 -23.77 -14.08
N GLY A 419 2.38 -24.24 -13.08
CA GLY A 419 3.78 -24.63 -13.23
C GLY A 419 3.96 -25.96 -13.96
N THR A 420 3.23 -27.00 -13.54
CA THR A 420 3.35 -28.37 -14.07
C THR A 420 2.07 -28.89 -14.73
N THR A 421 0.90 -28.38 -14.35
CA THR A 421 -0.40 -28.82 -14.86
C THR A 421 -1.14 -27.65 -15.52
N ALA A 422 -2.43 -27.46 -15.24
CA ALA A 422 -3.26 -26.54 -16.00
C ALA A 422 -3.12 -25.09 -15.51
N GLY A 423 -3.12 -24.15 -16.46
CA GLY A 423 -3.31 -22.74 -16.14
C GLY A 423 -4.70 -22.50 -15.54
N GLY A 424 -4.82 -21.44 -14.77
CA GLY A 424 -6.08 -21.01 -14.18
C GLY A 424 -7.04 -20.49 -15.25
N ASN A 425 -8.34 -20.68 -15.06
CA ASN A 425 -9.33 -20.09 -15.96
C ASN A 425 -9.41 -18.58 -15.76
N GLY A 426 -9.68 -17.83 -16.82
CA GLY A 426 -10.06 -16.43 -16.72
C GLY A 426 -11.42 -16.24 -16.05
N GLY A 427 -11.59 -15.11 -15.37
CA GLY A 427 -12.85 -14.74 -14.74
C GLY A 427 -13.86 -14.20 -15.75
N ALA A 428 -15.16 -14.35 -15.47
CA ALA A 428 -16.19 -13.77 -16.32
C ALA A 428 -16.22 -12.24 -16.22
N GLY A 429 -16.59 -11.55 -17.28
CA GLY A 429 -16.91 -10.12 -17.24
C GLY A 429 -18.28 -9.85 -16.60
N GLY A 430 -18.45 -8.66 -16.04
CA GLY A 430 -19.70 -8.22 -15.43
C GLY A 430 -20.73 -7.76 -16.47
N SER A 431 -22.00 -7.74 -16.09
CA SER A 431 -23.06 -7.23 -16.96
C SER A 431 -23.14 -5.71 -16.93
N SER A 432 -23.60 -5.12 -18.04
CA SER A 432 -23.88 -3.69 -18.17
C SER A 432 -25.19 -3.27 -17.48
N GLY A 433 -25.40 -1.95 -17.40
CA GLY A 433 -26.71 -1.36 -17.16
C GLY A 433 -27.57 -1.33 -18.42
N MET A 434 -28.72 -0.65 -18.37
CA MET A 434 -29.55 -0.44 -19.57
C MET A 434 -28.76 0.20 -20.72
N ILE A 435 -27.85 1.15 -20.41
CA ILE A 435 -26.93 1.77 -21.37
C ILE A 435 -25.49 1.48 -20.95
N GLY A 436 -24.74 0.76 -21.78
CA GLY A 436 -23.33 0.47 -21.57
C GLY A 436 -22.96 -0.93 -22.04
N ASP A 437 -21.66 -1.18 -22.13
CA ASP A 437 -21.15 -2.43 -22.66
C ASP A 437 -20.95 -3.47 -21.55
N GLY A 438 -21.22 -4.73 -21.86
CA GLY A 438 -20.85 -5.84 -20.98
C GLY A 438 -19.33 -5.93 -20.84
N GLY A 439 -18.84 -6.31 -19.66
CA GLY A 439 -17.40 -6.41 -19.41
C GLY A 439 -16.77 -7.57 -20.16
N ASN A 440 -15.52 -7.40 -20.61
CA ASN A 440 -14.78 -8.49 -21.23
C ASN A 440 -14.47 -9.62 -20.23
N GLY A 441 -14.48 -10.87 -20.69
CA GLY A 441 -13.96 -12.01 -19.94
C GLY A 441 -12.43 -11.97 -19.85
N GLY A 442 -11.88 -12.44 -18.74
CA GLY A 442 -10.45 -12.53 -18.53
C GLY A 442 -9.80 -13.64 -19.36
N SER A 443 -8.54 -13.47 -19.73
CA SER A 443 -7.76 -14.54 -20.38
C SER A 443 -7.49 -15.70 -19.43
N GLY A 444 -7.48 -16.92 -19.94
CA GLY A 444 -6.95 -18.07 -19.22
C GLY A 444 -5.43 -18.00 -19.07
N GLY A 445 -4.93 -18.51 -17.94
CA GLY A 445 -3.50 -18.63 -17.68
C GLY A 445 -2.85 -19.72 -18.53
N ALA A 446 -1.57 -19.57 -18.81
CA ALA A 446 -0.72 -20.61 -19.36
C ALA A 446 -0.63 -21.82 -18.41
N GLY A 447 -0.66 -23.02 -18.98
CA GLY A 447 -0.29 -24.25 -18.29
C GLY A 447 1.21 -24.53 -18.36
N GLY A 448 1.62 -25.55 -17.62
CA GLY A 448 3.01 -25.99 -17.55
C GLY A 448 3.55 -26.55 -18.87
N THR A 449 4.87 -26.74 -18.94
CA THR A 449 5.56 -27.29 -20.12
C THR A 449 5.61 -28.82 -20.18
N GLY A 450 5.17 -29.52 -19.12
CA GLY A 450 5.16 -30.99 -19.03
C GLY A 450 3.95 -31.68 -19.70
N ALA A 451 4.02 -33.01 -19.85
CA ALA A 451 2.95 -33.85 -20.43
C ALA A 451 1.68 -33.82 -19.55
N GLY A 452 0.80 -32.84 -19.79
CA GLY A 452 -0.36 -32.55 -18.93
C GLY A 452 -0.62 -31.05 -18.73
N GLY A 453 0.30 -30.19 -19.17
CA GLY A 453 0.15 -28.74 -19.09
C GLY A 453 -0.90 -28.20 -20.05
N LYS A 454 -2.12 -27.99 -19.57
CA LYS A 454 -3.23 -27.41 -20.35
C LYS A 454 -3.31 -25.92 -20.10
N GLY A 455 -3.52 -25.12 -21.14
CA GLY A 455 -3.92 -23.73 -20.94
C GLY A 455 -5.27 -23.65 -20.23
N GLY A 456 -5.40 -22.68 -19.34
CA GLY A 456 -6.67 -22.35 -18.71
C GLY A 456 -7.68 -21.84 -19.74
N SER A 457 -8.97 -22.07 -19.52
CA SER A 457 -10.00 -21.49 -20.40
C SER A 457 -10.14 -20.00 -20.18
N GLY A 458 -10.50 -19.25 -21.23
CA GLY A 458 -10.90 -17.86 -21.11
C GLY A 458 -12.26 -17.72 -20.41
N GLY A 459 -12.46 -16.62 -19.70
CA GLY A 459 -13.71 -16.30 -19.04
C GLY A 459 -14.79 -15.84 -20.02
N ALA A 460 -16.06 -15.98 -19.65
CA ALA A 460 -17.15 -15.46 -20.47
C ALA A 460 -17.19 -13.93 -20.46
N GLY A 461 -17.61 -13.31 -21.56
CA GLY A 461 -17.97 -11.90 -21.59
C GLY A 461 -19.31 -11.65 -20.91
N GLY A 462 -19.48 -10.46 -20.33
CA GLY A 462 -20.73 -10.02 -19.73
C GLY A 462 -21.73 -9.51 -20.78
N ASN A 463 -23.02 -9.47 -20.44
CA ASN A 463 -24.05 -9.09 -21.41
C ASN A 463 -24.28 -7.57 -21.46
N GLY A 464 -24.65 -7.11 -22.65
CA GLY A 464 -25.42 -5.88 -22.88
C GLY A 464 -26.85 -6.04 -22.39
N VAL A 465 -27.54 -4.95 -22.03
CA VAL A 465 -28.97 -5.00 -21.64
C VAL A 465 -29.88 -4.40 -22.71
N LEU A 466 -29.90 -3.07 -22.87
CA LEU A 466 -30.77 -2.40 -23.86
C LEU A 466 -29.95 -1.75 -24.98
N ILE A 467 -28.99 -0.90 -24.62
CA ILE A 467 -28.05 -0.24 -25.54
C ILE A 467 -26.63 -0.53 -25.06
N GLY A 468 -25.82 -1.14 -25.92
CA GLY A 468 -24.42 -1.44 -25.67
C GLY A 468 -24.04 -2.85 -26.07
N ASP A 469 -22.76 -3.06 -26.32
CA ASP A 469 -22.22 -4.31 -26.84
C ASP A 469 -22.12 -5.36 -25.73
N GLY A 470 -22.23 -6.64 -26.11
CA GLY A 470 -21.85 -7.73 -25.22
C GLY A 470 -20.34 -7.79 -25.08
N GLY A 471 -19.80 -8.14 -23.92
CA GLY A 471 -18.36 -8.24 -23.70
C GLY A 471 -17.71 -9.38 -24.48
N ASN A 472 -16.44 -9.23 -24.85
CA ASN A 472 -15.70 -10.33 -25.50
C ASN A 472 -15.50 -11.50 -24.54
N GLY A 473 -15.59 -12.72 -25.08
CA GLY A 473 -15.06 -13.89 -24.40
C GLY A 473 -13.54 -13.80 -24.27
N GLY A 474 -13.01 -14.24 -23.13
CA GLY A 474 -11.57 -14.24 -22.86
C GLY A 474 -10.81 -15.23 -23.74
N ASN A 475 -9.54 -14.93 -23.99
CA ASN A 475 -8.64 -15.85 -24.68
C ASN A 475 -8.36 -17.11 -23.84
N GLY A 476 -8.22 -18.26 -24.48
CA GLY A 476 -7.64 -19.44 -23.83
C GLY A 476 -6.14 -19.26 -23.56
N GLY A 477 -5.65 -19.83 -22.47
CA GLY A 477 -4.24 -19.84 -22.14
C GLY A 477 -3.42 -20.78 -23.02
N THR A 478 -2.11 -20.59 -23.06
CA THR A 478 -1.18 -21.47 -23.76
C THR A 478 -0.90 -22.74 -22.98
N GLY A 479 -0.49 -23.81 -23.65
CA GLY A 479 -0.04 -25.06 -23.03
C GLY A 479 0.14 -26.14 -24.09
N THR A 480 0.59 -27.34 -23.67
CA THR A 480 0.63 -28.53 -24.53
C THR A 480 -0.74 -28.84 -25.14
N VAL A 481 -1.81 -28.49 -24.43
CA VAL A 481 -3.16 -28.36 -24.97
C VAL A 481 -3.63 -26.93 -24.70
N PRO A 482 -3.88 -26.10 -25.74
CA PRO A 482 -4.40 -24.76 -25.55
C PRO A 482 -5.73 -24.76 -24.82
N GLY A 483 -5.94 -23.73 -23.98
CA GLY A 483 -7.22 -23.49 -23.35
C GLY A 483 -8.29 -23.11 -24.36
N LYS A 484 -9.56 -23.38 -24.03
CA LYS A 484 -10.68 -22.90 -24.83
C LYS A 484 -10.89 -21.40 -24.64
N ALA A 485 -11.25 -20.69 -25.69
CA ALA A 485 -11.75 -19.32 -25.56
C ALA A 485 -13.08 -19.31 -24.79
N GLY A 486 -13.33 -18.24 -24.05
CA GLY A 486 -14.60 -17.98 -23.40
C GLY A 486 -15.68 -17.61 -24.41
N ALA A 487 -16.94 -17.77 -24.03
CA ALA A 487 -18.05 -17.28 -24.83
C ALA A 487 -18.17 -15.74 -24.68
N GLY A 488 -18.49 -15.05 -25.77
CA GLY A 488 -18.87 -13.63 -25.72
C GLY A 488 -20.24 -13.43 -25.08
N GLY A 489 -20.48 -12.23 -24.57
CA GLY A 489 -21.78 -11.81 -24.09
C GLY A 489 -22.70 -11.43 -25.24
N ILE A 490 -24.01 -11.48 -24.99
CA ILE A 490 -25.03 -11.02 -25.94
C ILE A 490 -25.13 -9.50 -25.86
N GLY A 491 -25.27 -8.82 -27.00
CA GLY A 491 -25.47 -7.37 -27.09
C GLY A 491 -26.85 -6.91 -26.62
N GLY A 492 -27.01 -5.60 -26.42
CA GLY A 492 -28.26 -5.00 -25.96
C GLY A 492 -29.43 -5.27 -26.90
N GLN A 493 -30.65 -5.36 -26.36
CA GLN A 493 -31.86 -5.71 -27.10
C GLN A 493 -32.29 -4.71 -28.18
N LEU A 494 -31.82 -3.45 -28.10
CA LEU A 494 -32.16 -2.39 -29.05
C LEU A 494 -30.97 -2.03 -29.94
N LEU A 495 -29.79 -1.87 -29.34
CA LEU A 495 -28.56 -1.55 -30.04
C LEU A 495 -27.39 -2.21 -29.31
N GLY A 496 -26.52 -2.88 -30.04
CA GLY A 496 -25.36 -3.55 -29.46
C GLY A 496 -24.96 -4.77 -30.26
N LEU A 497 -23.67 -4.87 -30.59
CA LEU A 497 -23.09 -6.04 -31.20
C LEU A 497 -22.85 -7.10 -30.12
N ASP A 498 -23.04 -8.37 -30.49
CA ASP A 498 -22.59 -9.46 -29.65
C ASP A 498 -21.07 -9.44 -29.47
N GLY A 499 -20.62 -9.86 -28.30
CA GLY A 499 -19.20 -9.98 -28.01
C GLY A 499 -18.53 -11.07 -28.85
N PHE A 500 -17.21 -10.96 -29.00
CA PHE A 500 -16.42 -11.97 -29.70
C PHE A 500 -16.67 -13.36 -29.10
N ASN A 501 -17.01 -14.33 -29.96
CA ASN A 501 -17.36 -15.72 -29.63
C ASN A 501 -18.68 -15.88 -28.84
N ALA A 502 -19.63 -14.96 -28.97
CA ALA A 502 -20.94 -15.09 -28.34
C ALA A 502 -21.77 -16.27 -28.88
N PRO A 503 -22.63 -16.89 -28.05
CA PRO A 503 -23.58 -17.89 -28.52
C PRO A 503 -24.53 -17.31 -29.59
N ALA A 504 -24.86 -18.11 -30.60
CA ALA A 504 -25.82 -17.69 -31.62
C ALA A 504 -27.19 -17.37 -30.98
N GLY A 505 -27.75 -16.20 -31.30
CA GLY A 505 -29.06 -15.80 -30.82
C GLY A 505 -30.16 -16.74 -31.32
N THR A 506 -31.06 -17.13 -30.42
CA THR A 506 -32.22 -17.99 -30.74
C THR A 506 -33.46 -17.19 -31.15
N SER A 507 -33.42 -15.85 -31.01
CA SER A 507 -34.51 -14.94 -31.40
C SER A 507 -34.29 -14.40 -32.82
N PRO A 508 -35.29 -14.49 -33.72
CA PRO A 508 -35.21 -13.90 -35.06
C PRO A 508 -34.94 -12.39 -35.05
N VAL A 509 -35.46 -11.68 -34.04
CA VAL A 509 -35.30 -10.22 -33.89
C VAL A 509 -33.84 -9.88 -33.60
N HIS A 510 -33.17 -10.67 -32.75
CA HIS A 510 -31.75 -10.49 -32.44
C HIS A 510 -30.88 -10.69 -33.68
N THR A 511 -31.15 -11.73 -34.45
CA THR A 511 -30.41 -12.01 -35.70
C THR A 511 -30.55 -10.87 -36.71
N MET A 512 -31.76 -10.30 -36.88
CA MET A 512 -31.97 -9.14 -37.75
C MET A 512 -31.23 -7.89 -37.25
N GLN A 513 -31.21 -7.66 -35.92
CA GLN A 513 -30.44 -6.58 -35.32
C GLN A 513 -28.94 -6.71 -35.63
N GLN A 514 -28.34 -7.88 -35.43
CA GLN A 514 -26.92 -8.11 -35.71
C GLN A 514 -26.59 -7.91 -37.21
N GLN A 515 -27.49 -8.31 -38.12
CA GLN A 515 -27.34 -8.04 -39.55
C GLN A 515 -27.37 -6.54 -39.89
N ALA A 516 -28.30 -5.79 -39.29
CA ALA A 516 -28.39 -4.35 -39.49
C ALA A 516 -27.13 -3.64 -38.96
N LEU A 517 -26.63 -4.02 -37.78
CA LEU A 517 -25.38 -3.49 -37.22
C LEU A 517 -24.17 -3.77 -38.12
N ASN A 518 -24.08 -4.97 -38.70
CA ASN A 518 -23.02 -5.28 -39.68
C ASN A 518 -23.11 -4.39 -40.94
N ALA A 519 -24.32 -4.13 -41.44
CA ALA A 519 -24.51 -3.22 -42.58
C ALA A 519 -24.13 -1.77 -42.24
N ILE A 520 -24.41 -1.32 -41.01
CA ILE A 520 -24.01 0.01 -40.50
C ILE A 520 -22.47 0.09 -40.36
N ASN A 521 -21.84 -0.96 -39.85
CA ASN A 521 -20.40 -1.00 -39.62
C ASN A 521 -19.58 -1.10 -40.91
N ALA A 522 -20.07 -1.80 -41.93
CA ALA A 522 -19.35 -2.07 -43.16
C ALA A 522 -18.68 -0.84 -43.81
N PRO A 523 -19.38 0.31 -44.04
CA PRO A 523 -18.74 1.48 -44.63
C PRO A 523 -17.66 2.09 -43.73
N VAL A 524 -17.87 2.12 -42.41
CA VAL A 524 -16.89 2.68 -41.45
C VAL A 524 -15.68 1.77 -41.35
N GLN A 525 -15.88 0.46 -41.24
CA GLN A 525 -14.81 -0.52 -41.18
C GLN A 525 -13.98 -0.55 -42.47
N ALA A 526 -14.60 -0.38 -43.64
CA ALA A 526 -13.87 -0.26 -44.89
C ALA A 526 -13.04 1.02 -44.97
N LEU A 527 -13.53 2.12 -44.41
CA LEU A 527 -12.87 3.43 -44.46
C LEU A 527 -11.74 3.58 -43.42
N THR A 528 -11.94 3.05 -42.22
CA THR A 528 -11.04 3.30 -41.07
C THR A 528 -10.37 2.05 -40.52
N GLY A 529 -10.71 0.86 -41.05
CA GLY A 529 -10.25 -0.42 -40.51
C GLY A 529 -10.88 -0.82 -39.16
N ARG A 530 -11.87 -0.05 -38.66
CA ARG A 530 -12.51 -0.24 -37.35
C ARG A 530 -14.03 -0.08 -37.48
N PRO A 531 -14.84 -0.89 -36.78
CA PRO A 531 -16.29 -0.73 -36.81
C PRO A 531 -16.71 0.58 -36.13
N LEU A 532 -17.96 1.00 -36.35
CA LEU A 532 -18.57 2.09 -35.60
C LEU A 532 -19.03 1.62 -34.21
N ILE A 533 -19.64 0.44 -34.18
CA ILE A 533 -20.18 -0.25 -33.00
C ILE A 533 -19.64 -1.68 -33.02
N GLY A 534 -19.04 -2.13 -31.93
CA GLY A 534 -18.55 -3.50 -31.83
C GLY A 534 -17.19 -3.57 -31.18
N ASN A 535 -16.91 -4.71 -30.56
CA ASN A 535 -15.66 -4.89 -29.86
C ASN A 535 -14.47 -5.10 -30.80
N GLY A 536 -13.29 -4.77 -30.28
CA GLY A 536 -12.02 -5.12 -30.88
C GLY A 536 -11.77 -6.61 -30.83
N ILE A 537 -11.07 -7.13 -31.84
CA ILE A 537 -10.72 -8.55 -31.95
C ILE A 537 -9.65 -8.89 -30.90
N ASN A 538 -9.79 -10.01 -30.22
CA ASN A 538 -8.76 -10.49 -29.32
C ASN A 538 -7.47 -10.84 -30.09
N GLY A 539 -6.31 -10.48 -29.51
CA GLY A 539 -5.02 -10.92 -30.00
C GLY A 539 -4.89 -12.43 -29.95
N THR A 540 -4.18 -13.02 -30.92
CA THR A 540 -4.04 -14.47 -31.05
C THR A 540 -3.24 -15.06 -29.88
N PRO A 541 -3.77 -16.05 -29.12
CA PRO A 541 -3.04 -16.68 -28.03
C PRO A 541 -1.70 -17.29 -28.47
N GLY A 542 -0.68 -17.16 -27.63
CA GLY A 542 0.67 -17.68 -27.88
C GLY A 542 1.52 -16.86 -28.87
N THR A 543 1.05 -15.71 -29.34
CA THR A 543 1.79 -14.84 -30.27
C THR A 543 2.28 -13.54 -29.64
N GLY A 544 1.72 -13.15 -28.49
CA GLY A 544 1.92 -11.81 -27.92
C GLY A 544 1.26 -10.69 -28.74
N ALA A 545 0.38 -11.00 -29.69
CA ALA A 545 -0.32 -9.99 -30.48
C ALA A 545 -1.23 -9.13 -29.60
N ALA A 546 -1.24 -7.82 -29.84
CA ALA A 546 -2.15 -6.92 -29.16
C ALA A 546 -3.62 -7.23 -29.54
N GLY A 547 -4.53 -6.92 -28.63
CA GLY A 547 -5.94 -6.84 -28.93
C GLY A 547 -6.23 -5.63 -29.82
N GLY A 548 -7.16 -5.77 -30.76
CA GLY A 548 -7.64 -4.65 -31.56
C GLY A 548 -8.45 -3.67 -30.71
N ASP A 549 -8.48 -2.41 -31.13
CA ASP A 549 -9.33 -1.42 -30.47
C ASP A 549 -10.82 -1.67 -30.73
N GLY A 550 -11.67 -1.24 -29.80
CA GLY A 550 -13.12 -1.22 -29.96
C GLY A 550 -13.59 -0.30 -31.09
N GLY A 551 -14.88 -0.36 -31.40
CA GLY A 551 -15.52 0.50 -32.38
C GLY A 551 -15.41 1.98 -32.01
N TRP A 552 -15.60 2.86 -32.99
CA TRP A 552 -15.42 4.29 -32.76
C TRP A 552 -16.37 4.85 -31.70
N LEU A 553 -17.62 4.39 -31.62
CA LEU A 553 -18.60 4.90 -30.66
C LEU A 553 -18.81 3.95 -29.47
N PHE A 554 -19.13 2.69 -29.77
CA PHE A 554 -19.36 1.62 -28.81
C PHE A 554 -18.40 0.47 -29.06
N GLY A 555 -18.03 -0.21 -27.98
CA GLY A 555 -17.32 -1.47 -28.07
C GLY A 555 -16.09 -1.51 -27.19
N ASN A 556 -15.90 -2.65 -26.56
CA ASN A 556 -14.75 -2.93 -25.74
C ASN A 556 -13.51 -3.19 -26.60
N GLY A 557 -12.34 -2.87 -26.07
CA GLY A 557 -11.07 -3.31 -26.65
C GLY A 557 -10.91 -4.82 -26.59
N GLY A 558 -10.22 -5.38 -27.58
CA GLY A 558 -9.88 -6.80 -27.63
C GLY A 558 -8.89 -7.20 -26.54
N ILE A 559 -9.00 -8.43 -26.04
CA ILE A 559 -8.05 -9.00 -25.08
C ILE A 559 -6.71 -9.26 -25.77
N GLY A 560 -5.59 -8.91 -25.13
CA GLY A 560 -4.26 -9.23 -25.63
C GLY A 560 -4.00 -10.74 -25.74
N GLY A 561 -3.28 -11.14 -26.79
CA GLY A 561 -2.82 -12.53 -26.96
C GLY A 561 -1.75 -12.87 -25.92
N SER A 562 -1.80 -14.06 -25.33
CA SER A 562 -0.72 -14.54 -24.47
C SER A 562 0.60 -14.67 -25.23
N GLY A 563 1.72 -14.52 -24.54
CA GLY A 563 3.06 -14.67 -25.11
C GLY A 563 3.42 -16.12 -25.43
N ALA A 564 4.31 -16.31 -26.41
CA ALA A 564 4.79 -17.63 -26.79
C ALA A 564 5.63 -18.28 -25.68
N ALA A 565 5.53 -19.60 -25.52
CA ALA A 565 6.49 -20.35 -24.72
C ALA A 565 7.85 -20.42 -25.45
N GLY A 566 8.97 -20.39 -24.72
CA GLY A 566 10.29 -20.43 -25.35
C GLY A 566 11.45 -20.51 -24.37
N ALA A 567 12.68 -20.40 -24.88
CA ALA A 567 13.87 -20.27 -24.04
C ALA A 567 13.78 -19.01 -23.16
N THR A 568 13.45 -17.90 -23.81
CA THR A 568 12.85 -16.71 -23.19
C THR A 568 11.37 -16.68 -23.57
N GLY A 569 10.49 -16.57 -22.58
CA GLY A 569 9.07 -16.43 -22.82
C GLY A 569 8.78 -15.15 -23.60
N GLY A 570 7.89 -15.22 -24.59
CA GLY A 570 7.44 -14.06 -25.34
C GLY A 570 6.57 -13.14 -24.46
N PRO A 571 6.58 -11.82 -24.71
CA PRO A 571 5.70 -10.92 -23.99
C PRO A 571 4.23 -11.20 -24.32
N GLY A 572 3.35 -10.95 -23.36
CA GLY A 572 1.92 -10.85 -23.60
C GLY A 572 1.58 -9.61 -24.42
N GLY A 573 0.60 -9.70 -25.29
CA GLY A 573 0.10 -8.58 -26.06
C GLY A 573 -0.70 -7.62 -25.21
N ASN A 574 -0.64 -6.34 -25.54
CA ASN A 574 -1.46 -5.34 -24.85
C ASN A 574 -2.95 -5.53 -25.18
N GLY A 575 -3.83 -5.17 -24.26
CA GLY A 575 -5.25 -5.04 -24.55
C GLY A 575 -5.51 -3.84 -25.45
N GLY A 576 -6.52 -3.97 -26.32
CA GLY A 576 -6.97 -2.87 -27.18
C GLY A 576 -7.70 -1.79 -26.39
N THR A 577 -7.75 -0.58 -26.92
CA THR A 577 -8.51 0.52 -26.32
C THR A 577 -10.01 0.33 -26.51
N GLY A 578 -10.82 0.84 -25.58
CA GLY A 578 -12.28 0.91 -25.73
C GLY A 578 -12.72 2.00 -26.72
N GLY A 579 -13.99 1.97 -27.12
CA GLY A 579 -14.60 2.99 -27.96
C GLY A 579 -14.63 4.39 -27.33
N ILE A 580 -14.94 5.41 -28.13
CA ILE A 580 -14.90 6.81 -27.68
C ILE A 580 -15.97 7.06 -26.62
N LEU A 581 -17.21 6.60 -26.85
CA LEU A 581 -18.36 6.97 -26.02
C LEU A 581 -18.57 5.97 -24.90
N PHE A 582 -18.70 4.70 -25.25
CA PHE A 582 -18.74 3.57 -24.32
C PHE A 582 -17.75 2.50 -24.81
N GLY A 583 -16.98 1.94 -23.88
CA GLY A 583 -16.12 0.82 -24.18
C GLY A 583 -15.07 0.62 -23.10
N SER A 584 -15.04 -0.58 -22.53
CA SER A 584 -13.97 -0.96 -21.63
C SER A 584 -12.70 -1.31 -22.41
N GLY A 585 -11.53 -1.08 -21.81
CA GLY A 585 -10.27 -1.55 -22.36
C GLY A 585 -10.14 -3.07 -22.29
N GLY A 586 -9.45 -3.67 -23.25
CA GLY A 586 -9.14 -5.09 -23.22
C GLY A 586 -8.16 -5.44 -22.11
N ALA A 587 -8.26 -6.62 -21.50
CA ALA A 587 -7.21 -7.10 -20.61
C ALA A 587 -5.92 -7.40 -21.39
N GLY A 588 -4.77 -7.18 -20.76
CA GLY A 588 -3.48 -7.58 -21.29
C GLY A 588 -3.30 -9.09 -21.32
N GLY A 589 -2.61 -9.60 -22.33
CA GLY A 589 -2.27 -11.02 -22.45
C GLY A 589 -1.25 -11.43 -21.39
N ALA A 590 -1.35 -12.67 -20.90
CA ALA A 590 -0.33 -13.22 -20.01
C ALA A 590 1.03 -13.40 -20.73
N GLY A 591 2.14 -13.15 -20.03
CA GLY A 591 3.48 -13.43 -20.52
C GLY A 591 3.70 -14.93 -20.73
N GLY A 592 4.42 -15.28 -21.78
CA GLY A 592 4.73 -16.67 -22.10
C GLY A 592 5.69 -17.30 -21.09
N PRO A 593 5.56 -18.60 -20.78
CA PRO A 593 6.53 -19.28 -19.94
C PRO A 593 7.89 -19.41 -20.65
N GLY A 594 8.96 -19.16 -19.92
CA GLY A 594 10.33 -19.27 -20.39
C GLY A 594 11.11 -20.37 -19.69
N VAL A 595 12.15 -20.91 -20.34
CA VAL A 595 13.12 -21.81 -19.67
C VAL A 595 14.07 -21.02 -18.76
N THR A 596 14.53 -19.85 -19.20
CA THR A 596 15.46 -18.99 -18.44
C THR A 596 14.80 -17.70 -17.97
N THR A 597 13.95 -17.10 -18.78
CA THR A 597 13.27 -15.84 -18.46
C THR A 597 11.83 -15.90 -18.90
N GLY A 598 10.89 -15.65 -17.98
CA GLY A 598 9.47 -15.52 -18.31
C GLY A 598 9.20 -14.22 -19.09
N GLY A 599 8.24 -14.26 -20.02
CA GLY A 599 7.85 -13.06 -20.77
C GLY A 599 7.08 -12.08 -19.89
N SER A 600 7.17 -10.78 -20.16
CA SER A 600 6.34 -9.80 -19.46
C SER A 600 4.85 -9.98 -19.78
N GLY A 601 3.98 -9.66 -18.84
CA GLY A 601 2.56 -9.49 -19.12
C GLY A 601 2.30 -8.27 -20.01
N GLY A 602 1.28 -8.35 -20.86
CA GLY A 602 0.83 -7.22 -21.68
C GLY A 602 0.09 -6.19 -20.83
N ALA A 603 0.15 -4.91 -21.21
CA ALA A 603 -0.62 -3.88 -20.54
C ALA A 603 -2.13 -4.02 -20.82
N GLY A 604 -2.97 -3.61 -19.88
CA GLY A 604 -4.39 -3.44 -20.11
C GLY A 604 -4.66 -2.25 -21.05
N GLY A 605 -5.68 -2.39 -21.89
CA GLY A 605 -6.17 -1.31 -22.74
C GLY A 605 -6.88 -0.24 -21.93
N SER A 606 -6.87 0.99 -22.43
CA SER A 606 -7.57 2.11 -21.77
C SER A 606 -8.95 2.34 -22.36
N ALA A 607 -9.88 2.85 -21.56
CA ALA A 607 -11.12 3.43 -22.05
C ALA A 607 -10.93 4.94 -22.32
N PHE A 608 -11.80 5.54 -23.15
CA PHE A 608 -11.70 6.96 -23.50
C PHE A 608 -12.61 7.85 -22.65
N LEU A 609 -13.94 7.74 -22.78
CA LEU A 609 -14.89 8.62 -22.06
C LEU A 609 -15.64 7.89 -20.94
N ILE A 610 -16.36 6.81 -21.27
CA ILE A 610 -17.07 5.95 -20.32
C ILE A 610 -16.63 4.50 -20.54
N GLY A 611 -16.08 3.89 -19.49
CA GLY A 611 -15.66 2.50 -19.55
C GLY A 611 -14.52 2.21 -18.59
N SER A 612 -14.46 0.96 -18.14
CA SER A 612 -13.35 0.50 -17.30
C SER A 612 -12.06 0.30 -18.10
N GLY A 613 -10.92 0.57 -17.48
CA GLY A 613 -9.62 0.17 -18.00
C GLY A 613 -9.43 -1.35 -17.88
N GLY A 614 -8.74 -1.95 -18.83
CA GLY A 614 -8.44 -3.37 -18.81
C GLY A 614 -7.40 -3.73 -17.75
N ASN A 615 -7.47 -4.94 -17.19
CA ASN A 615 -6.44 -5.45 -16.29
C ASN A 615 -5.13 -5.72 -17.04
N GLY A 616 -3.99 -5.49 -16.39
CA GLY A 616 -2.68 -5.91 -16.87
C GLY A 616 -2.53 -7.43 -16.83
N GLY A 617 -1.85 -7.99 -17.83
CA GLY A 617 -1.57 -9.41 -17.92
C GLY A 617 -0.55 -9.88 -16.88
N ALA A 618 -0.67 -11.12 -16.41
CA ALA A 618 0.32 -11.73 -15.54
C ALA A 618 1.66 -11.94 -16.26
N GLY A 619 2.77 -11.79 -15.54
CA GLY A 619 4.11 -12.15 -15.99
C GLY A 619 4.27 -13.66 -16.18
N GLY A 620 5.09 -14.04 -17.16
CA GLY A 620 5.44 -15.42 -17.45
C GLY A 620 6.38 -15.99 -16.39
N THR A 621 6.33 -17.31 -16.23
CA THR A 621 7.20 -18.04 -15.30
C THR A 621 8.55 -18.34 -15.94
N ALA A 622 9.59 -18.53 -15.13
CA ALA A 622 10.83 -19.16 -15.57
C ALA A 622 10.90 -20.59 -15.02
N VAL A 623 10.83 -21.60 -15.90
CA VAL A 623 10.79 -23.02 -15.52
C VAL A 623 12.19 -23.61 -15.68
N ALA A 624 12.88 -23.84 -14.55
CA ALA A 624 14.16 -24.53 -14.55
C ALA A 624 14.01 -26.01 -14.95
N PRO A 625 14.78 -26.53 -15.92
CA PRO A 625 15.01 -27.96 -16.03
C PRO A 625 15.82 -28.42 -14.82
N ALA A 626 15.45 -29.56 -14.21
CA ALA A 626 16.19 -30.13 -13.10
C ALA A 626 17.70 -30.24 -13.44
N ALA A 627 18.56 -29.78 -12.53
CA ALA A 627 20.04 -29.78 -12.62
C ALA A 627 20.72 -28.74 -13.54
N THR A 628 20.04 -27.69 -14.02
CA THR A 628 20.70 -26.61 -14.80
C THR A 628 21.04 -25.40 -13.91
N PRO A 629 22.32 -25.02 -13.71
CA PRO A 629 22.68 -23.82 -12.95
C PRO A 629 22.52 -22.56 -13.80
N GLY A 630 21.67 -21.62 -13.39
CA GLY A 630 21.54 -20.30 -14.02
C GLY A 630 20.53 -19.40 -13.29
N PRO A 631 20.61 -18.07 -13.43
CA PRO A 631 19.60 -17.17 -12.86
C PRO A 631 18.31 -17.24 -13.69
N PHE A 632 17.32 -17.98 -13.21
CA PHE A 632 15.96 -17.96 -13.75
C PHE A 632 15.28 -16.65 -13.37
N THR A 633 14.60 -15.96 -14.29
CA THR A 633 13.95 -14.66 -13.99
C THR A 633 12.50 -14.68 -14.43
N GLY A 634 11.56 -14.49 -13.51
CA GLY A 634 10.15 -14.34 -13.84
C GLY A 634 9.89 -13.03 -14.59
N GLY A 635 8.89 -13.04 -15.46
CA GLY A 635 8.47 -11.86 -16.21
C GLY A 635 7.74 -10.85 -15.33
N ALA A 636 7.90 -9.55 -15.62
CA ALA A 636 7.11 -8.52 -14.95
C ALA A 636 5.62 -8.62 -15.31
N GLY A 637 4.75 -8.20 -14.41
CA GLY A 637 3.34 -8.00 -14.72
C GLY A 637 3.11 -6.78 -15.61
N GLY A 638 2.08 -6.84 -16.46
CA GLY A 638 1.68 -5.73 -17.31
C GLY A 638 0.98 -4.63 -16.50
N ALA A 639 1.08 -3.37 -16.92
CA ALA A 639 0.34 -2.29 -16.27
C ALA A 639 -1.17 -2.42 -16.51
N GLY A 640 -1.99 -1.93 -15.59
CA GLY A 640 -3.42 -1.75 -15.78
C GLY A 640 -3.72 -0.60 -16.74
N GLY A 641 -4.82 -0.72 -17.48
CA GLY A 641 -5.30 0.32 -18.39
C GLY A 641 -6.04 1.44 -17.66
N ASN A 642 -6.07 2.63 -18.26
CA ASN A 642 -6.74 3.78 -17.66
C ASN A 642 -8.26 3.66 -17.79
N ALA A 643 -8.97 4.15 -16.78
CA ALA A 643 -10.41 4.35 -16.84
C ALA A 643 -10.78 5.45 -17.86
N GLY A 644 -12.04 5.44 -18.31
CA GLY A 644 -12.59 6.51 -19.13
C GLY A 644 -12.59 7.84 -18.40
N ALA A 645 -12.41 8.93 -19.14
CA ALA A 645 -12.21 10.26 -18.58
C ALA A 645 -13.37 10.75 -17.69
N LEU A 646 -14.60 10.26 -17.91
CA LEU A 646 -15.77 10.61 -17.08
C LEU A 646 -16.10 9.54 -16.04
N SER A 647 -16.12 8.25 -16.44
CA SER A 647 -16.52 7.13 -15.60
C SER A 647 -15.78 5.85 -16.02
N GLY A 648 -15.52 4.97 -15.04
CA GLY A 648 -14.88 3.67 -15.29
C GLY A 648 -14.03 3.20 -14.12
N ALA A 649 -13.95 1.90 -13.84
CA ALA A 649 -12.90 1.41 -12.94
C ALA A 649 -11.54 1.44 -13.66
N ALA A 650 -10.48 1.93 -13.01
CA ALA A 650 -9.13 1.78 -13.57
C ALA A 650 -8.68 0.31 -13.49
N GLY A 651 -7.91 -0.14 -14.47
CA GLY A 651 -7.43 -1.50 -14.56
C GLY A 651 -6.42 -1.83 -13.46
N THR A 652 -6.46 -3.06 -12.94
CA THR A 652 -5.44 -3.54 -11.99
C THR A 652 -4.15 -3.92 -12.72
N GLY A 653 -3.01 -3.76 -12.04
CA GLY A 653 -1.72 -4.23 -12.51
C GLY A 653 -1.63 -5.76 -12.51
N GLY A 654 -0.89 -6.29 -13.46
CA GLY A 654 -0.62 -7.71 -13.60
C GLY A 654 0.32 -8.22 -12.51
N ALA A 655 0.13 -9.47 -12.14
CA ALA A 655 1.07 -10.26 -11.35
C ALA A 655 2.49 -10.29 -11.92
N GLY A 656 3.52 -10.21 -11.09
CA GLY A 656 4.87 -10.66 -11.46
C GLY A 656 4.94 -12.20 -11.53
N GLY A 657 5.76 -12.74 -12.42
CA GLY A 657 6.00 -14.18 -12.53
C GLY A 657 7.11 -14.67 -11.59
N GLY A 658 7.08 -15.95 -11.23
CA GLY A 658 8.18 -16.67 -10.57
C GLY A 658 8.38 -18.07 -11.20
N PRO A 659 9.24 -18.96 -10.67
CA PRO A 659 10.25 -18.78 -9.62
C PRO A 659 11.60 -18.23 -10.16
N GLY A 660 12.56 -17.95 -9.26
CA GLY A 660 13.91 -17.48 -9.60
C GLY A 660 14.19 -16.07 -9.08
N LYS A 661 14.57 -15.11 -9.93
CA LYS A 661 14.35 -13.69 -9.64
C LYS A 661 12.90 -13.39 -9.97
N GLY A 662 12.08 -13.13 -8.96
CA GLY A 662 10.68 -12.79 -9.13
C GLY A 662 10.51 -11.53 -9.99
N GLY A 663 9.55 -11.58 -10.91
CA GLY A 663 9.16 -10.43 -11.71
C GLY A 663 8.44 -9.39 -10.86
N THR A 664 8.60 -8.11 -11.18
CA THR A 664 7.86 -7.04 -10.50
C THR A 664 6.38 -7.10 -10.86
N GLY A 665 5.52 -6.70 -9.94
CA GLY A 665 4.12 -6.43 -10.26
C GLY A 665 3.97 -5.25 -11.22
N GLY A 666 2.95 -5.30 -12.06
CA GLY A 666 2.61 -4.19 -12.96
C GLY A 666 1.96 -3.04 -12.21
N ALA A 667 2.13 -1.80 -12.68
CA ALA A 667 1.44 -0.66 -12.07
C ALA A 667 -0.07 -0.71 -12.31
N GLY A 668 -0.87 -0.12 -11.42
CA GLY A 668 -2.29 0.11 -11.66
C GLY A 668 -2.54 1.23 -12.68
N GLY A 669 -3.69 1.17 -13.36
CA GLY A 669 -4.11 2.19 -14.32
C GLY A 669 -4.55 3.48 -13.64
N THR A 670 -4.56 4.60 -14.37
CA THR A 670 -5.06 5.87 -13.82
C THR A 670 -6.60 5.94 -13.87
N GLY A 671 -7.20 6.58 -12.87
CA GLY A 671 -8.62 6.84 -12.81
C GLY A 671 -9.03 8.08 -13.62
N GLY A 672 -10.24 8.06 -14.18
CA GLY A 672 -10.94 9.23 -14.71
C GLY A 672 -11.64 10.06 -13.63
N LEU A 673 -12.46 11.02 -14.04
CA LEU A 673 -13.02 12.10 -13.18
C LEU A 673 -13.48 11.64 -11.78
N PHE A 674 -14.22 10.52 -11.69
CA PHE A 674 -14.76 9.96 -10.44
C PHE A 674 -14.20 8.58 -10.07
N ALA A 675 -13.19 8.12 -10.79
CA ALA A 675 -12.67 6.77 -10.67
C ALA A 675 -11.39 6.74 -9.86
N SER A 676 -11.30 5.78 -8.93
CA SER A 676 -10.05 5.53 -8.23
C SER A 676 -8.99 5.01 -9.18
N GLY A 677 -7.73 5.23 -8.82
CA GLY A 677 -6.62 4.57 -9.49
C GLY A 677 -6.68 3.05 -9.31
N GLY A 678 -6.12 2.32 -10.26
CA GLY A 678 -6.05 0.86 -10.23
C GLY A 678 -5.04 0.37 -9.19
N VAL A 679 -5.25 -0.83 -8.67
CA VAL A 679 -4.32 -1.48 -7.75
C VAL A 679 -3.08 -1.96 -8.50
N GLY A 680 -1.90 -1.79 -7.91
CA GLY A 680 -0.67 -2.39 -8.41
C GLY A 680 -0.66 -3.91 -8.26
N GLY A 681 -0.06 -4.60 -9.22
CA GLY A 681 0.06 -6.06 -9.20
C GLY A 681 1.02 -6.55 -8.12
N TYR A 682 0.86 -7.80 -7.68
CA TYR A 682 1.78 -8.42 -6.74
C TYR A 682 3.13 -8.76 -7.39
N GLY A 683 4.21 -8.71 -6.62
CA GLY A 683 5.53 -9.19 -7.05
C GLY A 683 5.63 -10.71 -7.01
N GLY A 684 6.37 -11.29 -7.96
CA GLY A 684 6.53 -12.75 -8.07
C GLY A 684 7.46 -13.34 -7.01
N PHE A 685 7.22 -14.61 -6.64
CA PHE A 685 8.10 -15.39 -5.77
C PHE A 685 9.49 -15.62 -6.39
N GLY A 686 10.52 -15.65 -5.54
CA GLY A 686 11.87 -15.96 -6.00
C GLY A 686 12.91 -16.18 -4.90
N GLY A 687 14.14 -16.48 -5.29
CA GLY A 687 15.31 -16.22 -4.45
C GLY A 687 15.42 -14.73 -4.17
N ILE A 688 15.52 -13.94 -5.24
CA ILE A 688 15.32 -12.48 -5.20
C ILE A 688 13.89 -12.23 -5.65
N ALA A 689 12.99 -11.92 -4.75
CA ALA A 689 11.59 -11.72 -5.09
C ALA A 689 11.33 -10.38 -5.80
N GLY A 690 10.23 -10.33 -6.52
CA GLY A 690 9.80 -9.13 -7.24
C GLY A 690 9.16 -8.11 -6.32
N ALA A 691 9.40 -6.82 -6.56
CA ALA A 691 8.64 -5.76 -5.90
C ALA A 691 7.18 -5.73 -6.37
N GLY A 692 6.29 -5.26 -5.50
CA GLY A 692 4.91 -4.94 -5.89
C GLY A 692 4.84 -3.75 -6.85
N GLY A 693 3.84 -3.74 -7.71
CA GLY A 693 3.59 -2.64 -8.64
C GLY A 693 3.03 -1.41 -7.91
N ALA A 694 3.31 -0.22 -8.43
CA ALA A 694 2.71 1.00 -7.87
C ALA A 694 1.21 1.08 -8.15
N GLY A 695 0.46 1.71 -7.25
CA GLY A 695 -0.93 2.06 -7.49
C GLY A 695 -1.05 3.18 -8.53
N GLY A 696 -2.15 3.14 -9.28
CA GLY A 696 -2.46 4.18 -10.26
C GLY A 696 -2.93 5.47 -9.60
N SER A 697 -2.78 6.61 -10.26
CA SER A 697 -3.33 7.86 -9.72
C SER A 697 -4.84 7.91 -9.85
N GLY A 698 -5.53 8.51 -8.89
CA GLY A 698 -6.96 8.81 -8.99
C GLY A 698 -7.22 9.97 -9.95
N GLY A 699 -8.41 10.01 -10.55
CA GLY A 699 -8.85 11.20 -11.27
C GLY A 699 -9.42 12.27 -10.35
N LEU A 700 -9.95 13.35 -10.90
CA LEU A 700 -10.17 14.62 -10.19
C LEU A 700 -10.78 14.49 -8.78
N PHE A 701 -11.83 13.68 -8.62
CA PHE A 701 -12.59 13.52 -7.37
C PHE A 701 -12.33 12.20 -6.64
N ALA A 702 -11.38 11.40 -7.09
CA ALA A 702 -11.24 10.02 -6.63
C ALA A 702 -9.84 9.71 -6.13
N GLY A 703 -9.77 8.69 -5.28
CA GLY A 703 -8.56 8.31 -4.59
C GLY A 703 -7.53 7.63 -5.50
N GLY A 704 -6.27 7.68 -5.09
CA GLY A 704 -5.24 6.85 -5.69
C GLY A 704 -5.51 5.37 -5.48
N GLY A 705 -5.00 4.54 -6.39
CA GLY A 705 -5.01 3.09 -6.25
C GLY A 705 -3.93 2.63 -5.28
N ASP A 706 -4.11 1.45 -4.72
CA ASP A 706 -3.14 0.86 -3.80
C ASP A 706 -1.89 0.32 -4.51
N GLY A 707 -0.77 0.34 -3.81
CA GLY A 707 0.42 -0.41 -4.21
C GLY A 707 0.22 -1.92 -4.03
N GLY A 708 0.80 -2.69 -4.93
CA GLY A 708 0.79 -4.16 -4.85
C GLY A 708 1.72 -4.70 -3.78
N ALA A 709 1.42 -5.89 -3.28
CA ALA A 709 2.29 -6.60 -2.35
C ALA A 709 3.61 -7.02 -3.01
N GLY A 710 4.72 -6.98 -2.28
CA GLY A 710 5.99 -7.54 -2.71
C GLY A 710 6.01 -9.06 -2.59
N GLY A 711 6.75 -9.74 -3.46
CA GLY A 711 6.83 -11.20 -3.48
C GLY A 711 7.65 -11.78 -2.32
N ALA A 712 7.33 -13.02 -1.94
CA ALA A 712 8.14 -13.79 -0.99
C ALA A 712 9.50 -14.22 -1.57
N GLY A 713 10.56 -14.03 -0.78
CA GLY A 713 11.96 -14.20 -1.17
C GLY A 713 12.75 -15.18 -0.30
N THR A 714 13.57 -16.05 -0.89
CA THR A 714 14.48 -16.91 -0.10
C THR A 714 15.82 -16.25 0.24
N THR A 715 16.28 -15.30 -0.57
CA THR A 715 17.50 -14.51 -0.34
C THR A 715 17.22 -13.03 -0.16
N THR A 716 16.27 -12.48 -0.91
CA THR A 716 15.86 -11.08 -0.83
C THR A 716 14.37 -11.01 -1.11
N SER A 717 13.60 -10.47 -0.18
CA SER A 717 12.16 -10.28 -0.37
C SER A 717 11.84 -9.03 -1.18
N GLY A 718 10.65 -8.99 -1.78
CA GLY A 718 10.20 -7.91 -2.62
C GLY A 718 9.60 -6.77 -1.81
N THR A 719 9.93 -5.52 -2.12
CA THR A 719 9.29 -4.36 -1.47
C THR A 719 7.84 -4.22 -1.89
N GLY A 720 7.01 -3.65 -1.00
CA GLY A 720 5.68 -3.22 -1.37
C GLY A 720 5.70 -2.09 -2.41
N GLY A 721 4.73 -2.08 -3.31
CA GLY A 721 4.56 -1.00 -4.27
C GLY A 721 4.09 0.29 -3.61
N ALA A 722 4.43 1.45 -4.14
CA ALA A 722 3.91 2.71 -3.64
C ALA A 722 2.40 2.85 -3.93
N GLY A 723 1.67 3.51 -3.04
CA GLY A 723 0.31 3.93 -3.30
C GLY A 723 0.27 5.05 -4.34
N GLY A 724 -0.76 5.05 -5.18
CA GLY A 724 -1.00 6.09 -6.16
C GLY A 724 -1.45 7.39 -5.51
N ASN A 725 -1.16 8.52 -6.15
CA ASN A 725 -1.66 9.81 -5.65
C ASN A 725 -3.16 9.95 -5.91
N GLY A 726 -3.88 10.62 -5.02
CA GLY A 726 -5.25 11.07 -5.28
C GLY A 726 -5.27 12.14 -6.37
N GLY A 727 -6.39 12.24 -7.09
CA GLY A 727 -6.63 13.42 -7.93
C GLY A 727 -6.90 14.67 -7.07
N MET A 728 -7.23 15.81 -7.66
CA MET A 728 -7.23 17.11 -6.95
C MET A 728 -8.08 17.15 -5.66
N PHE A 729 -9.13 16.34 -5.55
CA PHE A 729 -9.96 16.19 -4.35
C PHE A 729 -9.89 14.79 -3.70
N GLY A 730 -9.10 13.88 -4.26
CA GLY A 730 -9.03 12.49 -3.84
C GLY A 730 -8.00 12.21 -2.75
N ALA A 731 -8.25 11.16 -1.96
CA ALA A 731 -7.29 10.62 -1.01
C ALA A 731 -6.13 9.90 -1.73
N GLY A 732 -4.98 9.78 -1.08
CA GLY A 732 -3.90 8.93 -1.58
C GLY A 732 -4.23 7.45 -1.43
N GLY A 733 -3.72 6.62 -2.34
CA GLY A 733 -3.80 5.16 -2.24
C GLY A 733 -2.82 4.61 -1.21
N THR A 734 -3.10 3.43 -0.67
CA THR A 734 -2.24 2.83 0.36
C THR A 734 -0.98 2.22 -0.25
N GLY A 735 0.11 2.20 0.50
CA GLY A 735 1.32 1.48 0.13
C GLY A 735 1.12 -0.04 0.26
N GLY A 736 1.70 -0.80 -0.65
CA GLY A 736 1.66 -2.25 -0.64
C GLY A 736 2.49 -2.85 0.48
N VAL A 737 2.18 -4.09 0.86
CA VAL A 737 2.91 -4.81 1.92
C VAL A 737 4.24 -5.35 1.40
N GLY A 738 5.30 -5.28 2.21
CA GLY A 738 6.58 -5.91 1.90
C GLY A 738 6.48 -7.44 1.97
N GLY A 739 7.18 -8.13 1.07
CA GLY A 739 7.18 -9.59 1.00
C GLY A 739 7.95 -10.27 2.13
N PHE A 740 7.60 -11.52 2.40
CA PHE A 740 8.29 -12.36 3.38
C PHE A 740 9.71 -12.73 2.95
N GLY A 741 10.68 -12.70 3.87
CA GLY A 741 12.06 -13.13 3.63
C GLY A 741 12.50 -14.30 4.54
N LEU A 742 13.31 -15.24 4.04
CA LEU A 742 13.91 -16.29 4.89
C LEU A 742 15.14 -15.80 5.68
N SER A 743 15.86 -14.80 5.18
CA SER A 743 17.04 -14.26 5.87
C SER A 743 17.30 -12.80 5.53
N GLY A 744 18.02 -12.10 6.41
CA GLY A 744 18.44 -10.72 6.19
C GLY A 744 17.42 -9.70 6.68
N THR A 745 17.30 -8.57 5.98
CA THR A 745 16.26 -7.59 6.25
C THR A 745 15.01 -7.94 5.45
N GLY A 746 13.87 -8.05 6.13
CA GLY A 746 12.57 -8.12 5.47
C GLY A 746 12.35 -6.91 4.57
N ALA A 747 11.46 -7.04 3.59
CA ALA A 747 11.29 -5.99 2.60
C ALA A 747 10.45 -4.84 3.16
N ALA A 748 10.79 -3.61 2.77
CA ALA A 748 10.02 -2.45 3.19
C ALA A 748 8.59 -2.50 2.65
N GLY A 749 7.64 -2.00 3.44
CA GLY A 749 6.32 -1.63 2.95
C GLY A 749 6.41 -0.45 1.99
N GLY A 750 5.48 -0.37 1.06
CA GLY A 750 5.36 0.73 0.11
C GLY A 750 4.96 2.02 0.80
N VAL A 751 5.39 3.16 0.28
CA VAL A 751 4.92 4.47 0.77
C VAL A 751 3.47 4.69 0.36
N GLY A 752 2.69 5.35 1.21
CA GLY A 752 1.36 5.81 0.86
C GLY A 752 1.40 6.94 -0.16
N GLY A 753 0.40 6.99 -1.03
CA GLY A 753 0.26 8.05 -2.02
C GLY A 753 -0.16 9.37 -1.38
N ASN A 754 0.17 10.49 -2.01
CA ASN A 754 -0.27 11.80 -1.52
C ASN A 754 -1.74 12.04 -1.89
N SER A 755 -2.44 12.85 -1.10
CA SER A 755 -3.77 13.35 -1.48
C SER A 755 -3.70 14.56 -2.41
N GLY A 756 -4.84 14.89 -3.00
CA GLY A 756 -5.02 16.01 -3.91
C GLY A 756 -4.88 17.40 -3.30
N VAL A 757 -4.57 18.39 -4.14
CA VAL A 757 -4.31 19.79 -3.75
C VAL A 757 -5.48 20.47 -3.00
N PHE A 758 -6.73 20.16 -3.36
CA PHE A 758 -7.95 20.87 -2.92
C PHE A 758 -8.94 19.99 -2.12
N GLY A 759 -8.62 18.74 -1.84
CA GLY A 759 -9.53 17.81 -1.18
C GLY A 759 -9.88 18.25 0.24
N LEU A 760 -11.15 18.63 0.45
CA LEU A 760 -11.70 18.86 1.78
C LEU A 760 -11.90 17.51 2.47
N GLY A 761 -10.96 17.09 3.32
CA GLY A 761 -11.03 15.81 4.04
C GLY A 761 -10.33 14.63 3.36
N ALA A 762 -9.77 14.82 2.16
CA ALA A 762 -8.92 13.82 1.54
C ALA A 762 -7.63 13.65 2.36
N ALA A 763 -7.29 12.40 2.68
CA ALA A 763 -6.10 12.08 3.45
C ALA A 763 -5.00 11.51 2.55
N GLY A 764 -3.75 11.73 2.94
CA GLY A 764 -2.66 10.92 2.42
C GLY A 764 -2.93 9.42 2.66
N GLY A 765 -2.49 8.59 1.72
CA GLY A 765 -2.64 7.15 1.83
C GLY A 765 -1.78 6.59 2.96
N ALA A 766 -2.21 5.50 3.58
CA ALA A 766 -1.42 4.84 4.59
C ALA A 766 -0.17 4.18 3.99
N GLY A 767 0.92 4.13 4.75
CA GLY A 767 2.08 3.32 4.40
C GLY A 767 1.79 1.82 4.54
N GLY A 768 2.41 1.01 3.68
CA GLY A 768 2.28 -0.44 3.71
C GLY A 768 3.05 -1.07 4.87
N THR A 769 2.62 -2.24 5.31
CA THR A 769 3.34 -2.97 6.37
C THR A 769 4.66 -3.54 5.86
N GLY A 770 5.70 -3.51 6.69
CA GLY A 770 6.96 -4.18 6.39
C GLY A 770 6.80 -5.70 6.32
N GLY A 771 7.61 -6.35 5.48
CA GLY A 771 7.59 -7.80 5.31
C GLY A 771 8.19 -8.53 6.51
N ALA A 772 7.55 -9.65 6.88
CA ALA A 772 8.07 -10.51 7.94
C ALA A 772 9.37 -11.23 7.48
N VAL A 773 10.22 -11.60 8.44
CA VAL A 773 11.44 -12.36 8.15
C VAL A 773 11.63 -13.53 9.09
N PHE A 774 12.08 -14.67 8.55
CA PHE A 774 12.40 -15.85 9.35
C PHE A 774 13.62 -15.61 10.25
N SER A 775 14.72 -15.06 9.69
CA SER A 775 15.95 -14.70 10.42
C SER A 775 16.48 -13.32 10.00
N GLY A 776 16.97 -12.52 10.95
CA GLY A 776 17.52 -11.18 10.69
C GLY A 776 16.69 -10.05 11.30
N THR A 777 16.19 -9.10 10.51
CA THR A 777 15.34 -8.00 11.00
C THR A 777 14.14 -7.83 10.10
N GLY A 778 12.94 -7.72 10.66
CA GLY A 778 11.73 -7.47 9.87
C GLY A 778 11.84 -6.20 9.02
N GLY A 779 11.06 -6.13 7.95
CA GLY A 779 11.09 -4.99 7.04
C GLY A 779 10.56 -3.72 7.69
N THR A 780 10.99 -2.56 7.22
CA THR A 780 10.46 -1.28 7.69
C THR A 780 9.04 -1.07 7.17
N GLY A 781 8.17 -0.51 8.00
CA GLY A 781 6.89 0.00 7.53
C GLY A 781 7.07 1.14 6.53
N GLY A 782 6.17 1.25 5.56
CA GLY A 782 6.15 2.34 4.61
C GLY A 782 5.71 3.65 5.26
N HIS A 783 6.18 4.77 4.72
CA HIS A 783 5.74 6.09 5.19
C HIS A 783 4.31 6.38 4.76
N GLY A 784 3.56 7.08 5.60
CA GLY A 784 2.26 7.65 5.22
C GLY A 784 2.43 8.74 4.16
N GLY A 785 1.49 8.81 3.23
CA GLY A 785 1.43 9.86 2.22
C GLY A 785 1.03 11.21 2.82
N ARG A 786 1.34 12.29 2.13
CA ARG A 786 1.01 13.64 2.61
C ARG A 786 -0.48 13.97 2.41
N GLY A 787 -0.99 14.82 3.29
CA GLY A 787 -2.23 15.58 3.11
C GLY A 787 -2.17 16.49 1.88
N GLY A 788 -3.33 17.00 1.47
CA GLY A 788 -3.44 17.86 0.31
C GLY A 788 -2.73 19.18 0.53
N PHE A 789 -2.29 19.86 -0.52
CA PHE A 789 -1.46 21.07 -0.36
C PHE A 789 -2.09 22.14 0.56
N LEU A 790 -3.41 22.38 0.45
CA LEU A 790 -4.12 23.33 1.32
C LEU A 790 -4.82 22.67 2.50
N PHE A 791 -5.51 21.56 2.24
CA PHE A 791 -6.36 20.86 3.21
C PHE A 791 -6.05 19.37 3.19
N GLY A 792 -6.25 18.70 4.33
CA GLY A 792 -6.20 17.25 4.43
C GLY A 792 -5.18 16.76 5.43
N SER A 793 -5.51 15.64 6.08
CA SER A 793 -4.62 15.00 7.04
C SER A 793 -3.57 14.14 6.34
N GLY A 794 -2.41 14.01 6.96
CA GLY A 794 -1.42 13.02 6.53
C GLY A 794 -1.91 11.58 6.73
N GLY A 795 -1.38 10.66 5.94
CA GLY A 795 -1.65 9.24 6.07
C GLY A 795 -0.89 8.61 7.24
N ALA A 796 -1.41 7.53 7.82
CA ALA A 796 -0.70 6.78 8.84
C ALA A 796 0.54 6.08 8.27
N GLY A 797 1.61 5.97 9.06
CA GLY A 797 2.75 5.12 8.74
C GLY A 797 2.39 3.64 8.87
N GLY A 798 2.96 2.81 8.00
CA GLY A 798 2.78 1.36 8.05
C GLY A 798 3.51 0.73 9.23
N SER A 799 3.02 -0.42 9.72
CA SER A 799 3.71 -1.15 10.78
C SER A 799 5.01 -1.80 10.28
N GLY A 800 5.99 -1.94 11.16
CA GLY A 800 7.17 -2.76 10.89
C GLY A 800 6.83 -4.25 10.73
N GLY A 801 7.64 -4.95 9.95
CA GLY A 801 7.52 -6.39 9.74
C GLY A 801 7.95 -7.20 10.96
N ALA A 802 7.29 -8.34 11.17
CA ALA A 802 7.62 -9.23 12.29
C ALA A 802 8.93 -10.01 12.04
N GLY A 803 9.69 -10.26 13.10
CA GLY A 803 10.72 -11.29 13.15
C GLY A 803 10.14 -12.61 13.69
N VAL A 804 10.57 -13.76 13.16
CA VAL A 804 10.05 -15.07 13.60
C VAL A 804 11.04 -15.82 14.52
N PHE A 805 12.20 -16.26 14.02
CA PHE A 805 13.18 -17.06 14.76
C PHE A 805 14.49 -16.31 15.00
N GLY A 806 14.67 -15.75 16.20
CA GLY A 806 15.89 -14.99 16.51
C GLY A 806 16.03 -13.70 15.69
N ALA A 807 14.96 -13.28 15.00
CA ALA A 807 14.92 -12.08 14.21
C ALA A 807 14.35 -10.90 15.02
N ASN A 808 14.93 -9.73 14.81
CA ASN A 808 14.42 -8.49 15.38
C ASN A 808 13.16 -8.02 14.64
N GLY A 809 12.34 -7.26 15.32
CA GLY A 809 11.24 -6.54 14.70
C GLY A 809 11.71 -5.42 13.77
N GLY A 810 11.00 -5.21 12.67
CA GLY A 810 11.23 -4.06 11.78
C GLY A 810 10.72 -2.76 12.37
N THR A 811 11.25 -1.62 11.93
CA THR A 811 10.76 -0.31 12.39
C THR A 811 9.42 0.04 11.75
N GLY A 812 8.55 0.74 12.48
CA GLY A 812 7.36 1.37 11.90
C GLY A 812 7.73 2.50 10.95
N GLY A 813 6.87 2.75 9.96
CA GLY A 813 6.98 3.87 9.05
C GLY A 813 6.52 5.17 9.70
N THR A 814 7.00 6.32 9.22
CA THR A 814 6.54 7.61 9.73
C THR A 814 5.14 7.94 9.22
N GLY A 815 4.37 8.69 9.99
CA GLY A 815 3.15 9.33 9.51
C GLY A 815 3.47 10.39 8.45
N GLY A 816 2.50 10.64 7.58
CA GLY A 816 2.57 11.70 6.58
C GLY A 816 2.25 13.07 7.18
N ASP A 817 2.81 14.12 6.59
CA ASP A 817 2.49 15.50 6.97
C ASP A 817 1.12 15.92 6.44
N ALA A 818 0.47 16.85 7.12
CA ALA A 818 -0.80 17.44 6.70
C ALA A 818 -0.63 18.52 5.62
N GLY A 819 -1.78 19.02 5.14
CA GLY A 819 -1.85 20.23 4.30
C GLY A 819 -1.55 21.53 5.04
N ILE A 820 -1.22 22.59 4.32
CA ILE A 820 -0.69 23.84 4.89
C ILE A 820 -1.71 24.56 5.79
N LEU A 821 -2.99 24.62 5.42
CA LEU A 821 -3.98 25.46 6.12
C LEU A 821 -4.71 24.71 7.22
N ASN A 822 -5.28 23.55 6.90
CA ASN A 822 -6.01 22.74 7.86
C ASN A 822 -5.81 21.25 7.59
N GLY A 823 -5.34 20.54 8.61
CA GLY A 823 -5.17 19.11 8.61
C GLY A 823 -4.27 18.67 9.75
N SER A 824 -4.51 17.46 10.24
CA SER A 824 -3.68 16.84 11.26
C SER A 824 -2.61 15.94 10.63
N GLY A 825 -1.46 15.84 11.32
CA GLY A 825 -0.42 14.92 10.91
C GLY A 825 -0.86 13.46 11.06
N GLY A 826 -0.38 12.58 10.19
CA GLY A 826 -0.65 11.15 10.29
C GLY A 826 0.07 10.51 11.47
N SER A 827 -0.52 9.48 12.08
CA SER A 827 0.17 8.73 13.14
C SER A 827 1.35 7.93 12.60
N GLY A 828 2.41 7.77 13.38
CA GLY A 828 3.49 6.85 13.09
C GLY A 828 3.05 5.39 13.21
N GLY A 829 3.66 4.53 12.40
CA GLY A 829 3.41 3.09 12.42
C GLY A 829 4.02 2.42 13.64
N ALA A 830 3.38 1.35 14.14
CA ALA A 830 3.95 0.54 15.21
C ALA A 830 5.21 -0.22 14.74
N GLY A 831 6.14 -0.46 15.66
CA GLY A 831 7.24 -1.39 15.43
C GLY A 831 6.75 -2.82 15.20
N GLY A 832 7.52 -3.61 14.46
CA GLY A 832 7.26 -5.03 14.25
C GLY A 832 7.61 -5.86 15.48
N ALA A 833 6.86 -6.93 15.72
CA ALA A 833 7.13 -7.85 16.82
C ALA A 833 8.48 -8.58 16.64
N ALA A 834 9.21 -8.77 17.74
CA ALA A 834 10.43 -9.57 17.74
C ALA A 834 10.12 -11.08 17.74
N GLY A 835 11.05 -11.87 17.19
CA GLY A 835 10.96 -13.33 17.17
C GLY A 835 11.17 -13.97 18.55
N LEU A 836 10.56 -15.12 18.78
CA LEU A 836 10.51 -15.78 20.09
C LEU A 836 11.76 -16.66 20.29
N SER A 837 12.91 -16.04 20.58
CA SER A 837 14.24 -16.65 20.83
C SER A 837 15.08 -15.74 21.76
N PRO A 838 16.03 -16.25 22.57
CA PRO A 838 16.80 -15.39 23.50
C PRO A 838 17.62 -14.32 22.77
N LEU A 839 17.43 -13.06 23.17
CA LEU A 839 18.10 -11.83 22.73
C LEU A 839 17.65 -11.29 21.36
N THR A 840 16.34 -11.10 21.18
CA THR A 840 15.79 -10.32 20.06
C THR A 840 15.19 -9.00 20.51
N ASN A 841 15.39 -7.97 19.68
CA ASN A 841 14.90 -6.63 19.94
C ASN A 841 13.56 -6.39 19.23
N GLY A 842 12.66 -5.69 19.92
CA GLY A 842 11.45 -5.16 19.30
C GLY A 842 11.76 -4.05 18.29
N GLY A 843 10.93 -3.94 17.27
CA GLY A 843 11.02 -2.86 16.29
C GLY A 843 10.69 -1.49 16.91
N ALA A 844 11.38 -0.44 16.47
CA ALA A 844 11.06 0.93 16.85
C ALA A 844 9.71 1.37 16.25
N GLY A 845 8.96 2.21 16.96
CA GLY A 845 7.81 2.91 16.41
C GLY A 845 8.23 4.06 15.48
N GLY A 846 7.42 4.34 14.47
CA GLY A 846 7.65 5.44 13.53
C GLY A 846 7.24 6.79 14.12
N ALA A 847 7.83 7.88 13.65
CA ALA A 847 7.44 9.23 14.05
C ALA A 847 6.05 9.61 13.50
N GLY A 848 5.31 10.45 14.23
CA GLY A 848 4.11 11.09 13.74
C GLY A 848 4.42 12.24 12.76
N GLY A 849 3.48 12.51 11.85
CA GLY A 849 3.58 13.58 10.87
C GLY A 849 3.25 14.96 11.43
N ARG A 850 3.69 16.01 10.74
CA ARG A 850 3.42 17.40 11.13
C ARG A 850 2.00 17.83 10.73
N ALA A 851 1.41 18.73 11.52
CA ALA A 851 0.11 19.32 11.20
C ALA A 851 0.23 20.51 10.24
N GLY A 852 -0.92 20.99 9.78
CA GLY A 852 -1.06 22.29 9.11
C GLY A 852 -1.08 23.45 10.09
N LEU A 853 -1.42 24.64 9.59
CA LEU A 853 -1.62 25.83 10.41
C LEU A 853 -2.66 25.58 11.51
N ILE A 854 -3.76 24.91 11.15
CA ILE A 854 -4.79 24.44 12.06
C ILE A 854 -4.82 22.91 12.02
N GLY A 855 -4.60 22.27 13.16
CA GLY A 855 -4.64 20.82 13.31
C GLY A 855 -3.58 20.31 14.27
N ASP A 856 -3.78 19.08 14.71
CA ASP A 856 -2.91 18.44 15.70
C ASP A 856 -1.81 17.65 15.02
N GLY A 857 -0.63 17.61 15.66
CA GLY A 857 0.47 16.76 15.25
C GLY A 857 0.08 15.28 15.33
N GLY A 858 0.65 14.46 14.46
CA GLY A 858 0.41 13.01 14.49
C GLY A 858 1.07 12.35 15.69
N ASP A 859 0.42 11.37 16.30
CA ASP A 859 1.03 10.62 17.40
C ASP A 859 2.17 9.71 16.89
N GLY A 860 3.22 9.54 17.69
CA GLY A 860 4.29 8.59 17.43
C GLY A 860 3.81 7.14 17.60
N GLY A 861 4.32 6.25 16.75
CA GLY A 861 4.03 4.84 16.81
C GLY A 861 4.61 4.17 18.05
N ALA A 862 3.95 3.14 18.56
CA ALA A 862 4.48 2.34 19.66
C ALA A 862 5.67 1.49 19.20
N GLY A 863 6.68 1.36 20.05
CA GLY A 863 7.71 0.34 19.89
C GLY A 863 7.16 -1.04 20.24
N ALA A 864 7.71 -2.08 19.62
CA ALA A 864 7.28 -3.45 19.87
C ALA A 864 8.05 -4.11 21.01
N ASP A 865 7.47 -5.18 21.56
CA ASP A 865 8.09 -5.96 22.62
C ASP A 865 9.31 -6.75 22.09
N GLY A 866 10.39 -6.76 22.88
CA GLY A 866 11.57 -7.61 22.69
C GLY A 866 11.47 -8.91 23.49
N HIS A 867 12.12 -9.98 23.02
CA HIS A 867 12.11 -11.28 23.71
C HIS A 867 13.53 -11.65 24.16
N GLY A 868 13.80 -11.45 25.45
CA GLY A 868 15.14 -11.56 26.02
C GLY A 868 16.14 -10.49 25.54
N GLY A 869 15.73 -9.63 24.60
CA GLY A 869 16.45 -8.43 24.18
C GLY A 869 15.68 -7.15 24.53
N ALA A 870 16.11 -6.01 23.97
CA ALA A 870 15.54 -4.71 24.29
C ALA A 870 14.16 -4.51 23.66
N GLY A 871 13.28 -3.81 24.36
CA GLY A 871 12.05 -3.30 23.77
C GLY A 871 12.36 -2.25 22.70
N GLY A 872 11.54 -2.19 21.66
CA GLY A 872 11.67 -1.16 20.63
C GLY A 872 11.35 0.23 21.19
N PRO A 873 12.09 1.28 20.83
CA PRO A 873 11.75 2.63 21.26
C PRO A 873 10.44 3.10 20.60
N GLY A 874 9.66 3.92 21.31
CA GLY A 874 8.51 4.61 20.76
C GLY A 874 8.91 5.75 19.83
N GLY A 875 8.10 6.02 18.82
CA GLY A 875 8.32 7.10 17.86
C GLY A 875 8.01 8.48 18.46
N THR A 876 8.59 9.53 17.89
CA THR A 876 8.30 10.91 18.32
C THR A 876 6.93 11.37 17.82
N GLY A 877 6.23 12.19 18.59
CA GLY A 877 5.04 12.89 18.13
C GLY A 877 5.38 14.00 17.13
N GLY A 878 4.46 14.29 16.22
CA GLY A 878 4.59 15.36 15.24
C GLY A 878 4.23 16.73 15.81
N ASN A 879 4.72 17.80 15.19
CA ASN A 879 4.47 19.16 15.66
C ASN A 879 3.17 19.73 15.06
N ALA A 880 2.44 20.51 15.85
CA ALA A 880 1.45 21.47 15.37
C ALA A 880 2.13 22.81 14.99
N VAL A 881 1.39 23.72 14.36
CA VAL A 881 1.94 24.99 13.85
C VAL A 881 1.35 26.22 14.55
N LEU A 882 0.10 26.59 14.30
CA LEU A 882 -0.51 27.78 14.92
C LEU A 882 -1.61 27.43 15.92
N ILE A 883 -2.57 26.59 15.52
CA ILE A 883 -3.66 26.12 16.36
C ILE A 883 -3.68 24.59 16.32
N GLY A 884 -3.55 23.95 17.47
CA GLY A 884 -3.59 22.50 17.62
C GLY A 884 -2.54 21.99 18.60
N ASP A 885 -2.76 20.79 19.13
CA ASP A 885 -1.86 20.13 20.06
C ASP A 885 -0.75 19.39 19.30
N GLY A 886 0.45 19.35 19.89
CA GLY A 886 1.52 18.48 19.39
C GLY A 886 1.14 17.01 19.58
N GLY A 887 1.61 16.12 18.70
CA GLY A 887 1.32 14.70 18.79
C GLY A 887 1.95 14.05 20.02
N ASN A 888 1.31 13.03 20.59
CA ASN A 888 1.88 12.24 21.67
C ASN A 888 3.09 11.44 21.19
N GLY A 889 4.09 11.29 22.05
CA GLY A 889 5.17 10.33 21.85
C GLY A 889 4.65 8.89 21.97
N GLY A 890 5.20 8.00 21.16
CA GLY A 890 4.90 6.59 21.18
C GLY A 890 5.40 5.91 22.46
N ASN A 891 4.68 4.89 22.90
CA ASN A 891 5.11 4.05 24.00
C ASN A 891 6.37 3.24 23.61
N GLY A 892 7.28 3.03 24.57
CA GLY A 892 8.35 2.06 24.44
C GLY A 892 7.78 0.64 24.53
N GLY A 893 8.36 -0.29 23.79
CA GLY A 893 8.04 -1.71 23.89
C GLY A 893 8.61 -2.31 25.18
N THR A 894 8.00 -3.39 25.66
CA THR A 894 8.53 -4.12 26.81
C THR A 894 9.79 -4.92 26.41
N GLY A 895 10.69 -5.17 27.35
CA GLY A 895 11.94 -5.91 27.10
C GLY A 895 13.00 -5.67 28.16
N THR A 896 14.21 -6.17 27.94
CA THR A 896 15.35 -6.04 28.85
C THR A 896 16.58 -5.46 28.14
N PRO A 897 16.84 -4.14 28.23
CA PRO A 897 16.02 -3.12 28.89
C PRO A 897 14.72 -2.80 28.11
N PRO A 898 13.71 -2.18 28.76
CA PRO A 898 12.54 -1.65 28.06
C PRO A 898 12.93 -0.61 27.00
N GLY A 899 12.09 -0.47 25.99
CA GLY A 899 12.25 0.54 24.95
C GLY A 899 12.08 1.95 25.53
N LYS A 900 12.82 2.91 24.97
CA LYS A 900 12.65 4.32 25.36
C LYS A 900 11.28 4.83 24.91
N ALA A 901 10.63 5.61 25.76
CA ALA A 901 9.47 6.39 25.37
C ALA A 901 9.82 7.42 24.30
N GLY A 902 8.93 7.59 23.32
CA GLY A 902 9.00 8.66 22.36
C GLY A 902 8.70 10.02 23.01
N THR A 903 9.30 11.08 22.47
CA THR A 903 9.02 12.45 22.90
C THR A 903 7.72 12.94 22.26
N GLY A 904 6.97 13.79 22.98
CA GLY A 904 5.84 14.51 22.38
C GLY A 904 6.29 15.60 21.41
N GLY A 905 5.42 15.96 20.47
CA GLY A 905 5.62 17.07 19.54
C GLY A 905 5.24 18.41 20.15
N LYS A 906 5.58 19.49 19.45
CA LYS A 906 5.27 20.86 19.87
C LYS A 906 3.83 21.27 19.56
N GLY A 907 3.21 21.98 20.50
CA GLY A 907 1.89 22.60 20.33
C GLY A 907 1.92 23.84 19.44
N GLY A 908 0.74 24.28 18.99
CA GLY A 908 0.57 25.45 18.16
C GLY A 908 0.99 26.75 18.86
N GLN A 909 1.62 27.65 18.10
CA GLN A 909 2.16 28.92 18.63
C GLN A 909 1.10 29.85 19.24
N LEU A 910 -0.16 29.77 18.79
CA LEU A 910 -1.26 30.60 19.27
C LEU A 910 -2.15 29.85 20.27
N LEU A 911 -2.48 28.60 19.98
CA LEU A 911 -3.37 27.79 20.81
C LEU A 911 -3.03 26.31 20.66
N GLY A 912 -2.64 25.66 21.75
CA GLY A 912 -2.38 24.23 21.78
C GLY A 912 -1.39 23.85 22.87
N GLN A 913 -1.35 22.57 23.22
CA GLN A 913 -0.43 22.00 24.19
C GLN A 913 0.65 21.18 23.48
N ASP A 914 1.83 21.11 24.10
CA ASP A 914 2.84 20.11 23.71
C ASP A 914 2.28 18.70 23.94
N GLY A 915 2.67 17.78 23.08
CA GLY A 915 2.26 16.38 23.18
C GLY A 915 2.87 15.69 24.41
N ASN A 916 2.17 14.66 24.90
CA ASN A 916 2.65 13.88 26.03
C ASN A 916 3.88 13.05 25.63
N ILE A 917 4.81 12.84 26.56
CA ILE A 917 5.86 11.82 26.40
C ILE A 917 5.21 10.43 26.48
N GLY A 918 5.69 9.49 25.68
CA GLY A 918 5.25 8.10 25.77
C GLY A 918 5.56 7.44 27.11
N ARG A 919 5.02 6.24 27.34
CA ARG A 919 5.28 5.46 28.56
C ARG A 919 6.25 4.29 28.30
N GLN A 920 6.90 3.81 29.37
CA GLN A 920 7.84 2.68 29.37
C GLN A 920 7.35 1.58 30.30
#